data_AF-N1VPZ9-F1
#
_entry.id   AF-N1VPZ9-F1
#
_cell.length_a   1.000
_cell.length_b   1.000
_cell.length_c   1.000
_cell.angle_alpha   90.00
_cell.angle_beta   90.00
_cell.angle_gamma   90.00
#
_symmetry.space_group_name_H-M   'P 1'
#
loop_
_entity.id
_entity.type
_entity.pdbx_description
1 polymer ?
#
loop_
_entity_poly.entity_id
_entity_poly.type
_entity_poly.pdbx_seq_one_letter_code
_entity_poly.pdbx_strand_id
1 'polypeptide(L)'
;MRKLTKILRIKKTFLVLAISLSNSCVPQGGQSNISLLLLFLGIGSPTGGGSQLTPGNPADLDGNGKADGIVLDADGNGKADGIDSDGNGSPDILLLDTNGDGTADAIDTNGDGIPNYYLNPNGNPNLTTGPNGTGSPVTLIDTNNDGQPDGFDTDGDGTINDGILSAIRNDLTPPSITVNVPGGNFGGAQSVTISCSDLVGTSQIIYTLNNTPPSFSPLNGTMVPPPQVTINVGGNGDGTYVLRYLCRDLAGNTSPPATSTYTIDTNIPNITIGTQSTQYVSNAGGAISSASIQWQSNRNGSYVVLDGGTDCNNGITAVGTNVSGTASAGGNITTTLTAANAFSGQSTKTFRICVTDSISTLKGNSTFPLTRDDTAPTVSASPGAGSYGTATSVTLSCSDTGGGSCDKIVYSSNIGSAPTNPAITGSTGVVTSGTLYSSPLSMTDAAVTYTKYIARDSAGNVSGVVSANYTVDTTVATITINSYTPTSQFVNGSATQTIAWQSSITGNYQIRIGGTDCSNGTAATGTNVSGTATASTPVSSTIANASFSSGANIVRICVGPNLVGNYGATTTTITKDGSAPTVSSSTPTDTATGYAPRPGRITVFFSEVMDTSLTPTLTTENWDGTSYVSIPNTGTTFTWVNTTTLQINLSWIYFPENSQIRWTLASANLKDVAGNVIASNVQRTFSTGMHTQAITPLLRTGQTLCYNDPGFQACGNSSWPKQDADILSGSARSYTGPTASGNDYTTTDNVTGLVWKSCTEGQTANVCSGSASNFTFYNAVNACAYLNLANSGSGYSGRTNWRLPTRPELSTLLEYGESNNAIAKINTVRFPNTSSGEYQTSTSSASNFQNLHTISFGNGIVASFYSKSSSSNFYVRCVSN
;
A
#
# COMPACT_ATOMS: atom_id res chain seq x y z
N MET A 1 -23.74 -39.88 21.47
CA MET A 1 -23.89 -40.53 22.80
C MET A 1 -23.19 -39.69 23.87
N ARG A 2 -23.66 -39.80 25.12
CA ARG A 2 -23.11 -39.32 26.42
C ARG A 2 -21.62 -38.93 26.41
N LYS A 3 -21.23 -37.72 26.87
CA LYS A 3 -21.18 -37.23 28.28
C LYS A 3 -20.30 -38.10 29.21
N LEU A 4 -19.35 -37.46 29.90
CA LEU A 4 -19.19 -37.61 31.35
C LEU A 4 -18.43 -36.44 32.00
N THR A 5 -19.17 -35.63 32.77
CA THR A 5 -18.67 -34.61 33.71
C THR A 5 -18.39 -35.26 35.07
N LYS A 6 -17.58 -34.63 35.94
CA LYS A 6 -17.73 -34.82 37.40
C LYS A 6 -17.37 -33.58 38.21
N ILE A 7 -18.05 -33.45 39.34
CA ILE A 7 -18.04 -32.31 40.28
C ILE A 7 -17.93 -32.91 41.69
N LEU A 8 -17.23 -32.24 42.61
CA LEU A 8 -17.56 -32.34 44.05
C LEU A 8 -17.18 -31.06 44.82
N ARG A 9 -17.97 -30.75 45.85
CA ARG A 9 -17.74 -29.67 46.85
C ARG A 9 -17.41 -30.33 48.21
N ILE A 10 -16.84 -29.58 49.17
CA ILE A 10 -17.30 -29.50 50.59
C ILE A 10 -16.55 -28.37 51.37
N LYS A 11 -16.96 -28.11 52.62
CA LYS A 11 -16.97 -26.83 53.37
C LYS A 11 -15.68 -26.45 54.14
N LYS A 12 -15.66 -25.19 54.60
CA LYS A 12 -14.73 -24.50 55.54
C LYS A 12 -14.66 -25.13 56.95
N THR A 13 -13.54 -24.87 57.65
CA THR A 13 -13.44 -24.61 59.11
C THR A 13 -12.37 -23.52 59.37
N PHE A 14 -12.40 -22.85 60.53
CA PHE A 14 -11.56 -21.69 60.93
C PHE A 14 -10.75 -22.02 62.20
N LEU A 15 -9.56 -21.42 62.40
CA LEU A 15 -8.97 -21.17 63.74
C LEU A 15 -7.93 -20.02 63.70
N VAL A 16 -7.65 -19.40 64.85
CA VAL A 16 -6.83 -18.18 65.02
C VAL A 16 -5.86 -18.34 66.19
N LEU A 17 -4.65 -17.75 66.12
CA LEU A 17 -3.83 -17.37 67.29
C LEU A 17 -2.84 -16.24 66.95
N ALA A 18 -2.43 -15.41 67.93
CA ALA A 18 -1.58 -14.23 67.71
C ALA A 18 -0.65 -13.88 68.91
N ILE A 19 0.56 -13.39 68.61
CA ILE A 19 1.69 -12.92 69.49
C ILE A 19 2.54 -11.97 68.57
N SER A 20 2.96 -10.71 68.80
CA SER A 20 3.36 -9.83 69.94
C SER A 20 4.86 -9.93 70.36
N LEU A 21 5.63 -8.91 70.76
CA LEU A 21 5.50 -7.44 70.96
C LEU A 21 6.61 -6.69 70.14
N SER A 22 6.54 -5.39 69.80
CA SER A 22 6.96 -4.16 70.56
C SER A 22 8.36 -4.22 71.24
N ASN A 23 9.21 -3.17 71.28
CA ASN A 23 8.96 -1.71 71.12
C ASN A 23 10.25 -0.85 70.89
N SER A 24 10.08 0.47 70.69
CA SER A 24 11.07 1.61 70.73
C SER A 24 11.58 2.15 69.38
N CYS A 25 11.65 3.47 69.10
CA CYS A 25 10.92 4.63 69.66
C CYS A 25 10.91 5.82 68.66
N VAL A 26 10.16 6.88 68.96
CA VAL A 26 9.60 7.93 68.04
C VAL A 26 9.94 9.32 68.68
N PRO A 27 10.14 10.48 67.99
CA PRO A 27 9.16 11.06 67.05
C PRO A 27 9.59 11.96 65.87
N GLN A 28 8.69 12.03 64.88
CA GLN A 28 8.45 13.17 63.99
C GLN A 28 6.93 13.24 63.70
N GLY A 29 6.33 14.43 63.67
CA GLY A 29 4.97 14.62 63.11
C GLY A 29 5.04 14.64 61.57
N GLY A 30 4.02 14.30 60.79
CA GLY A 30 2.57 14.34 61.02
C GLY A 30 1.96 15.27 59.95
N GLN A 31 0.94 14.89 59.17
CA GLN A 31 -0.11 13.88 59.42
C GLN A 31 -0.36 12.91 58.24
N SER A 32 -0.85 11.72 58.61
CA SER A 32 -1.90 10.95 57.92
C SER A 32 -1.81 10.69 56.41
N ASN A 33 -1.19 9.57 56.04
CA ASN A 33 -1.49 8.86 54.79
C ASN A 33 -1.56 7.34 55.08
N ILE A 34 -2.74 6.71 54.92
CA ILE A 34 -2.91 5.25 54.96
C ILE A 34 -3.94 4.86 53.90
N SER A 35 -3.48 4.24 52.82
CA SER A 35 -4.32 3.49 51.88
C SER A 35 -4.13 1.98 52.08
N LEU A 36 -4.97 1.19 51.42
CA LEU A 36 -5.03 -0.28 51.43
C LEU A 36 -5.22 -0.95 52.81
N LEU A 37 -6.46 -1.39 53.07
CA LEU A 37 -6.72 -2.85 53.08
C LEU A 37 -8.22 -3.16 52.89
N LEU A 38 -8.61 -3.62 51.70
CA LEU A 38 -9.70 -4.59 51.48
C LEU A 38 -9.72 -5.03 50.01
N LEU A 39 -9.45 -6.31 49.76
CA LEU A 39 -9.48 -6.92 48.42
C LEU A 39 -10.23 -8.25 48.47
N PHE A 40 -10.94 -8.58 47.38
CA PHE A 40 -11.74 -9.79 47.15
C PHE A 40 -12.99 -10.00 48.03
N LEU A 41 -14.16 -9.77 47.42
CA LEU A 41 -15.04 -10.88 47.01
C LEU A 41 -16.13 -10.39 46.03
N GLY A 42 -15.85 -10.50 44.73
CA GLY A 42 -16.77 -10.08 43.66
C GLY A 42 -16.59 -10.90 42.39
N ILE A 43 -17.21 -12.09 42.32
CA ILE A 43 -17.25 -12.91 41.11
C ILE A 43 -18.47 -12.53 40.26
N GLY A 44 -18.28 -11.55 39.38
CA GLY A 44 -19.19 -11.24 38.28
C GLY A 44 -18.55 -11.59 36.94
N SER A 45 -19.29 -12.26 36.05
CA SER A 45 -18.89 -12.41 34.64
C SER A 45 -19.21 -11.12 33.86
N PRO A 46 -18.42 -10.72 32.87
CA PRO A 46 -18.65 -9.48 32.12
C PRO A 46 -19.88 -9.60 31.22
N THR A 47 -20.79 -8.62 31.31
CA THR A 47 -21.94 -8.44 30.39
C THR A 47 -22.21 -6.96 30.19
N GLY A 48 -21.81 -6.41 29.02
CA GLY A 48 -22.20 -5.07 28.55
C GLY A 48 -21.81 -3.91 29.47
N GLY A 49 -20.57 -3.42 29.35
CA GLY A 49 -20.16 -2.19 30.03
C GLY A 49 -20.73 -0.96 29.34
N GLY A 50 -21.67 -0.27 29.99
CA GLY A 50 -21.83 1.17 29.84
C GLY A 50 -21.04 1.85 30.95
N SER A 51 -20.24 2.85 30.62
CA SER A 51 -19.39 3.59 31.56
C SER A 51 -20.23 4.49 32.47
N GLN A 52 -20.75 3.95 33.58
CA GLN A 52 -21.60 4.69 34.51
C GLN A 52 -20.76 5.68 35.35
N LEU A 53 -20.52 6.87 34.79
CA LEU A 53 -19.87 8.00 35.44
C LEU A 53 -20.65 8.36 36.72
N THR A 54 -20.08 7.99 37.87
CA THR A 54 -20.72 8.10 39.19
C THR A 54 -19.78 8.86 40.11
N PRO A 55 -20.21 9.96 40.76
CA PRO A 55 -19.35 10.76 41.61
C PRO A 55 -18.57 9.97 42.67
N GLY A 56 -17.29 10.28 42.81
CA GLY A 56 -16.34 9.61 43.70
C GLY A 56 -15.80 8.28 43.19
N ASN A 57 -16.26 7.76 42.05
CA ASN A 57 -15.63 6.62 41.37
C ASN A 57 -14.57 7.08 40.36
N PRO A 58 -13.59 6.22 40.02
CA PRO A 58 -12.70 6.46 38.88
C PRO A 58 -13.45 6.36 37.55
N ALA A 59 -13.04 7.19 36.58
CA ALA A 59 -13.50 7.17 35.19
C ALA A 59 -12.47 6.45 34.29
N ASP A 60 -12.96 5.70 33.30
CA ASP A 60 -12.20 5.01 32.24
C ASP A 60 -12.83 5.45 30.91
N LEU A 61 -12.28 6.53 30.33
CA LEU A 61 -12.87 7.30 29.23
C LEU A 61 -12.56 6.70 27.86
N ASP A 62 -11.45 5.97 27.70
CA ASP A 62 -11.12 5.30 26.44
C ASP A 62 -11.47 3.79 26.42
N GLY A 63 -11.57 3.16 27.59
CA GLY A 63 -11.84 1.73 27.77
C GLY A 63 -10.58 0.86 27.94
N ASN A 64 -9.41 1.45 28.22
CA ASN A 64 -8.14 0.74 28.34
C ASN A 64 -8.00 -0.05 29.67
N GLY A 65 -8.87 0.20 30.66
CA GLY A 65 -8.89 -0.50 31.94
C GLY A 65 -7.99 0.10 33.03
N LYS A 66 -7.37 1.25 32.78
CA LYS A 66 -6.88 2.19 33.80
C LYS A 66 -8.01 3.15 34.20
N ALA A 67 -7.71 4.07 35.11
CA ALA A 67 -8.54 5.25 35.31
C ALA A 67 -7.83 6.48 34.76
N ASP A 68 -8.56 7.34 34.07
CA ASP A 68 -8.08 8.62 33.52
C ASP A 68 -8.36 9.80 34.46
N GLY A 69 -9.15 9.58 35.52
CA GLY A 69 -9.48 10.56 36.54
C GLY A 69 -10.54 10.07 37.53
N ILE A 70 -11.01 10.97 38.40
CA ILE A 70 -12.09 10.76 39.37
C ILE A 70 -13.31 11.60 38.97
N VAL A 71 -14.50 11.00 38.94
CA VAL A 71 -15.75 11.73 38.65
C VAL A 71 -16.11 12.64 39.82
N LEU A 72 -16.35 13.93 39.58
CA LEU A 72 -16.75 14.90 40.59
C LEU A 72 -18.26 15.23 40.56
N ASP A 73 -18.82 15.36 41.76
CA ASP A 73 -20.06 16.10 42.08
C ASP A 73 -19.59 17.37 42.81
N ALA A 74 -19.62 18.50 42.11
CA ALA A 74 -18.95 19.73 42.53
C ALA A 74 -19.93 20.80 43.02
N ASP A 75 -21.19 20.79 42.56
CA ASP A 75 -22.27 21.58 43.18
C ASP A 75 -22.95 20.84 44.37
N GLY A 76 -22.72 19.53 44.52
CA GLY A 76 -23.27 18.70 45.59
C GLY A 76 -24.71 18.22 45.33
N ASN A 77 -25.19 18.25 44.08
CA ASN A 77 -26.54 17.80 43.71
C ASN A 77 -26.67 16.26 43.59
N GLY A 78 -25.55 15.53 43.55
CA GLY A 78 -25.51 14.07 43.42
C GLY A 78 -25.35 13.55 41.98
N LYS A 79 -25.07 14.43 41.02
CA LYS A 79 -24.71 14.09 39.63
C LYS A 79 -23.21 14.27 39.37
N ALA A 80 -22.77 13.78 38.22
CA ALA A 80 -21.42 14.01 37.71
C ALA A 80 -21.37 15.33 36.92
N ASP A 81 -20.60 16.30 37.41
CA ASP A 81 -20.38 17.60 36.74
C ASP A 81 -19.12 17.57 35.83
N GLY A 82 -18.17 16.70 36.14
CA GLY A 82 -16.88 16.64 35.47
C GLY A 82 -15.98 15.51 35.98
N ILE A 83 -14.74 15.46 35.49
CA ILE A 83 -13.70 14.51 35.86
C ILE A 83 -12.42 15.27 36.22
N ASP A 84 -11.89 14.96 37.40
CA ASP A 84 -10.62 15.42 37.97
C ASP A 84 -9.52 14.43 37.54
N SER A 85 -8.65 14.85 36.62
CA SER A 85 -7.64 14.01 35.97
C SER A 85 -6.26 14.09 36.62
N ASP A 86 -5.94 15.19 37.30
CA ASP A 86 -4.67 15.37 38.02
C ASP A 86 -4.76 15.20 39.55
N GLY A 87 -5.97 15.21 40.11
CA GLY A 87 -6.23 15.12 41.55
C GLY A 87 -6.27 16.45 42.30
N ASN A 88 -6.38 17.59 41.61
CA ASN A 88 -6.39 18.92 42.23
C ASN A 88 -7.71 19.27 42.96
N GLY A 89 -8.80 18.52 42.73
CA GLY A 89 -10.13 18.82 43.28
C GLY A 89 -10.94 19.81 42.43
N SER A 90 -10.69 19.82 41.12
CA SER A 90 -11.45 20.52 40.07
C SER A 90 -11.69 19.55 38.91
N PRO A 91 -12.74 19.74 38.10
CA PRO A 91 -12.86 19.00 36.87
C PRO A 91 -12.09 19.70 35.74
N ASP A 92 -11.03 19.04 35.27
CA ASP A 92 -10.26 19.41 34.07
C ASP A 92 -11.02 19.05 32.78
N ILE A 93 -11.91 18.05 32.88
CA ILE A 93 -12.82 17.60 31.82
C ILE A 93 -14.25 17.79 32.34
N LEU A 94 -15.08 18.53 31.61
CA LEU A 94 -16.48 18.78 31.96
C LEU A 94 -17.38 17.72 31.33
N LEU A 95 -18.49 17.40 32.01
CA LEU A 95 -19.47 16.44 31.54
C LEU A 95 -20.74 17.16 31.07
N LEU A 96 -21.14 16.93 29.82
CA LEU A 96 -22.31 17.53 29.20
C LEU A 96 -23.43 16.50 29.01
N ASP A 97 -24.63 16.85 29.49
CA ASP A 97 -25.91 16.22 29.14
C ASP A 97 -26.54 17.04 28.01
N THR A 98 -26.22 16.69 26.76
CA THR A 98 -26.63 17.48 25.58
C THR A 98 -28.07 17.20 25.13
N ASN A 99 -28.66 16.11 25.63
CA ASN A 99 -30.00 15.65 25.24
C ASN A 99 -31.07 15.93 26.31
N GLY A 100 -30.68 16.10 27.58
CA GLY A 100 -31.53 16.45 28.71
C GLY A 100 -32.14 15.26 29.47
N ASP A 101 -31.68 14.02 29.26
CA ASP A 101 -32.20 12.85 29.99
C ASP A 101 -31.72 12.75 31.45
N GLY A 102 -30.68 13.50 31.80
CA GLY A 102 -30.07 13.55 33.11
C GLY A 102 -28.71 12.86 33.21
N THR A 103 -28.25 12.21 32.15
CA THR A 103 -26.97 11.50 32.01
C THR A 103 -26.03 12.28 31.09
N ALA A 104 -24.72 12.30 31.39
CA ALA A 104 -23.75 12.87 30.46
C ALA A 104 -23.61 12.00 29.19
N ASP A 105 -23.68 12.63 28.02
CA ASP A 105 -23.47 12.00 26.71
C ASP A 105 -22.31 12.60 25.90
N ALA A 106 -21.69 13.66 26.42
CA ALA A 106 -20.51 14.29 25.83
C ALA A 106 -19.55 14.83 26.89
N ILE A 107 -18.34 15.19 26.45
CA ILE A 107 -17.34 15.90 27.26
C ILE A 107 -16.96 17.23 26.60
N ASP A 108 -16.69 18.21 27.44
CA ASP A 108 -16.13 19.52 27.10
C ASP A 108 -14.77 19.66 27.79
N THR A 109 -13.75 19.99 27.01
CA THR A 109 -12.33 20.04 27.40
C THR A 109 -11.74 21.44 27.25
N ASN A 110 -12.54 22.45 26.89
CA ASN A 110 -12.11 23.85 26.74
C ASN A 110 -13.00 24.86 27.51
N GLY A 111 -14.13 24.41 28.05
CA GLY A 111 -15.07 25.22 28.83
C GLY A 111 -16.01 26.11 28.01
N ASP A 112 -16.10 25.94 26.68
CA ASP A 112 -16.94 26.78 25.83
C ASP A 112 -18.43 26.36 25.81
N GLY A 113 -18.77 25.22 26.42
CA GLY A 113 -20.12 24.68 26.54
C GLY A 113 -20.57 23.87 25.31
N ILE A 114 -19.68 23.59 24.37
CA ILE A 114 -19.91 22.74 23.19
C ILE A 114 -19.10 21.44 23.36
N PRO A 115 -19.68 20.26 23.06
CA PRO A 115 -18.94 19.01 23.06
C PRO A 115 -17.72 19.02 22.14
N ASN A 116 -16.55 18.70 22.69
CA ASN A 116 -15.35 18.36 21.90
C ASN A 116 -15.41 16.89 21.47
N TYR A 117 -15.83 16.01 22.39
CA TYR A 117 -15.94 14.56 22.16
C TYR A 117 -17.20 13.97 22.80
N TYR A 118 -17.61 12.80 22.33
CA TYR A 118 -18.89 12.17 22.69
C TYR A 118 -18.70 10.80 23.32
N LEU A 119 -19.43 10.57 24.41
CA LEU A 119 -19.46 9.29 25.12
C LEU A 119 -20.29 8.28 24.31
N ASN A 120 -19.75 7.09 24.09
CA ASN A 120 -20.40 6.05 23.30
C ASN A 120 -21.28 5.14 24.18
N PRO A 121 -22.62 5.12 24.01
CA PRO A 121 -23.50 4.26 24.81
C PRO A 121 -23.25 2.75 24.65
N ASN A 122 -22.45 2.34 23.66
CA ASN A 122 -22.12 0.95 23.36
C ASN A 122 -20.78 0.49 23.97
N GLY A 123 -19.99 1.39 24.57
CA GLY A 123 -18.80 1.03 25.37
C GLY A 123 -17.63 0.38 24.62
N ASN A 124 -17.47 0.63 23.32
CA ASN A 124 -16.24 0.31 22.56
C ASN A 124 -16.22 1.06 21.21
N PRO A 125 -15.28 2.01 20.99
CA PRO A 125 -14.49 2.70 22.01
C PRO A 125 -15.40 3.46 23.00
N ASN A 126 -14.92 3.83 24.18
CA ASN A 126 -15.76 4.59 25.14
C ASN A 126 -15.97 6.06 24.72
N LEU A 127 -15.00 6.68 24.05
CA LEU A 127 -15.04 8.06 23.57
C LEU A 127 -14.89 8.13 22.04
N THR A 128 -15.59 9.08 21.41
CA THR A 128 -15.65 9.22 19.93
C THR A 128 -15.76 10.68 19.47
N THR A 129 -15.32 10.97 18.24
CA THR A 129 -15.40 12.32 17.64
C THR A 129 -16.78 12.73 17.14
N GLY A 130 -17.82 11.90 17.33
CA GLY A 130 -19.20 12.18 16.96
C GLY A 130 -20.22 11.43 17.83
N PRO A 131 -21.44 11.97 17.98
CA PRO A 131 -22.43 11.47 18.93
C PRO A 131 -22.85 10.02 18.67
N ASN A 132 -23.26 9.32 19.73
CA ASN A 132 -23.71 7.91 19.70
C ASN A 132 -22.66 6.91 19.19
N GLY A 133 -21.37 7.18 19.35
CA GLY A 133 -20.30 6.30 18.86
C GLY A 133 -20.05 6.43 17.35
N THR A 134 -20.18 7.64 16.80
CA THR A 134 -19.88 7.93 15.39
C THR A 134 -18.56 8.69 15.25
N GLY A 135 -17.96 8.70 14.05
CA GLY A 135 -16.63 9.29 13.85
C GLY A 135 -15.49 8.34 14.22
N SER A 136 -14.35 8.90 14.62
CA SER A 136 -13.17 8.15 15.07
C SER A 136 -13.29 7.75 16.54
N PRO A 137 -12.63 6.66 16.97
CA PRO A 137 -12.23 6.47 18.37
C PRO A 137 -11.41 7.67 18.88
N VAL A 138 -11.50 7.93 20.17
CA VAL A 138 -10.62 8.86 20.88
C VAL A 138 -10.02 8.12 22.07
N THR A 139 -8.70 8.25 22.25
CA THR A 139 -7.95 7.60 23.35
C THR A 139 -7.11 8.62 24.10
N LEU A 140 -6.94 8.43 25.41
CA LEU A 140 -6.19 9.37 26.26
C LEU A 140 -4.74 8.89 26.40
N ILE A 141 -3.79 9.82 26.23
CA ILE A 141 -2.37 9.52 26.18
C ILE A 141 -1.66 10.20 27.36
N ASP A 142 -1.15 9.39 28.29
CA ASP A 142 -0.10 9.78 29.24
C ASP A 142 1.26 9.56 28.55
N THR A 143 1.92 10.66 28.16
CA THR A 143 3.20 10.60 27.43
C THR A 143 4.38 10.44 28.40
N ASN A 144 4.25 11.00 29.61
CA ASN A 144 5.36 11.15 30.54
C ASN A 144 5.46 9.99 31.59
N ASN A 145 4.38 9.22 31.73
CA ASN A 145 4.15 8.10 32.66
C ASN A 145 4.06 8.50 34.15
N ASP A 146 3.50 9.69 34.45
CA ASP A 146 3.13 10.09 35.82
C ASP A 146 1.78 9.50 36.29
N GLY A 147 0.96 8.99 35.37
CA GLY A 147 -0.35 8.42 35.65
C GLY A 147 -1.54 9.37 35.40
N GLN A 148 -1.31 10.54 34.80
CA GLN A 148 -2.32 11.53 34.45
C GLN A 148 -2.28 11.81 32.93
N PRO A 149 -3.42 11.86 32.21
CA PRO A 149 -3.42 12.03 30.75
C PRO A 149 -2.91 13.42 30.31
N ASP A 150 -2.00 13.45 29.33
CA ASP A 150 -1.46 14.68 28.72
C ASP A 150 -2.38 15.22 27.59
N GLY A 151 -3.22 14.37 26.98
CA GLY A 151 -4.12 14.79 25.90
C GLY A 151 -4.78 13.63 25.18
N PHE A 152 -5.42 13.94 24.04
CA PHE A 152 -6.21 13.03 23.23
C PHE A 152 -5.54 12.70 21.90
N ASP A 153 -5.54 11.41 21.56
CA ASP A 153 -5.36 10.88 20.20
C ASP A 153 -6.74 10.67 19.57
N THR A 154 -6.94 11.14 18.34
CA THR A 154 -8.22 11.18 17.61
C THR A 154 -8.17 10.54 16.22
N ASP A 155 -6.99 10.11 15.75
CA ASP A 155 -6.81 9.37 14.50
C ASP A 155 -6.22 7.95 14.69
N GLY A 156 -5.73 7.64 15.89
CA GLY A 156 -5.30 6.32 16.33
C GLY A 156 -3.84 6.00 15.97
N ASP A 157 -3.01 7.01 15.72
CA ASP A 157 -1.59 6.81 15.42
C ASP A 157 -0.70 6.60 16.66
N GLY A 158 -1.24 6.82 17.87
CA GLY A 158 -0.56 6.71 19.15
C GLY A 158 0.11 8.00 19.61
N THR A 159 -0.18 9.14 18.98
CA THR A 159 0.32 10.47 19.36
C THR A 159 -0.81 11.43 19.68
N ILE A 160 -0.52 12.41 20.54
CA ILE A 160 -1.49 13.43 20.94
C ILE A 160 -1.76 14.36 19.77
N ASN A 161 -3.01 14.41 19.30
CA ASN A 161 -3.48 15.43 18.36
C ASN A 161 -3.98 16.68 19.12
N ASP A 162 -4.61 16.48 20.28
CA ASP A 162 -5.11 17.54 21.16
C ASP A 162 -4.47 17.47 22.56
N GLY A 163 -3.51 18.36 22.82
CA GLY A 163 -2.76 18.41 24.08
C GLY A 163 -3.39 19.25 25.18
N ILE A 164 -4.71 19.49 25.13
CA ILE A 164 -5.38 20.41 26.05
C ILE A 164 -5.23 20.04 27.53
N LEU A 165 -5.21 18.75 27.89
CA LEU A 165 -5.07 18.32 29.29
C LEU A 165 -3.70 18.68 29.89
N SER A 166 -2.61 18.52 29.14
CA SER A 166 -1.28 18.97 29.57
C SER A 166 -1.18 20.50 29.57
N ALA A 167 -1.93 21.21 28.71
CA ALA A 167 -2.03 22.67 28.79
C ALA A 167 -2.76 23.14 30.06
N ILE A 168 -3.90 22.52 30.39
CA ILE A 168 -4.69 22.76 31.61
C ILE A 168 -3.82 22.54 32.85
N ARG A 169 -3.18 21.37 32.97
CA ARG A 169 -2.35 21.01 34.14
C ARG A 169 -1.15 21.93 34.37
N ASN A 170 -0.73 22.68 33.36
CA ASN A 170 0.36 23.65 33.43
C ASN A 170 -0.13 25.12 33.52
N ASP A 171 -1.44 25.37 33.54
CA ASP A 171 -1.98 26.72 33.62
C ASP A 171 -1.94 27.27 35.04
N LEU A 172 -1.42 28.50 35.15
CA LEU A 172 -1.28 29.27 36.37
C LEU A 172 -1.90 30.67 36.22
N THR A 173 -2.68 30.89 35.16
CA THR A 173 -3.29 32.18 34.80
C THR A 173 -4.72 32.20 35.32
N PRO A 174 -5.05 32.99 36.36
CA PRO A 174 -6.41 32.96 36.90
C PRO A 174 -7.44 33.47 35.88
N PRO A 175 -8.60 32.80 35.75
CA PRO A 175 -9.59 33.13 34.73
C PRO A 175 -10.14 34.54 34.92
N SER A 176 -10.51 35.17 33.80
CA SER A 176 -11.19 36.46 33.82
C SER A 176 -12.70 36.27 34.04
N ILE A 177 -13.31 37.12 34.88
CA ILE A 177 -14.77 37.10 35.10
C ILE A 177 -15.37 38.48 34.93
N THR A 178 -16.48 38.55 34.19
CA THR A 178 -17.15 39.79 33.79
C THR A 178 -18.67 39.69 33.95
N VAL A 179 -19.36 40.83 33.84
CA VAL A 179 -20.82 40.88 33.71
C VAL A 179 -21.21 41.79 32.54
N ASN A 180 -22.25 41.40 31.80
CA ASN A 180 -22.79 42.18 30.69
C ASN A 180 -23.37 43.55 31.13
N VAL A 181 -23.88 43.62 32.37
CA VAL A 181 -24.43 44.82 33.01
C VAL A 181 -23.61 45.07 34.29
N PRO A 182 -22.70 46.05 34.32
CA PRO A 182 -21.98 46.44 35.52
C PRO A 182 -22.90 46.90 36.66
N GLY A 183 -22.43 46.82 37.91
CA GLY A 183 -23.13 47.39 39.06
C GLY A 183 -23.44 48.89 38.89
N GLY A 184 -24.61 49.32 39.37
CA GLY A 184 -25.16 50.66 39.15
C GLY A 184 -26.58 50.84 39.70
N ASN A 185 -27.25 51.88 39.23
CA ASN A 185 -28.61 52.26 39.64
C ASN A 185 -29.58 52.09 38.46
N PHE A 186 -30.69 51.35 38.65
CA PHE A 186 -31.54 50.86 37.57
C PHE A 186 -33.04 51.01 37.84
N GLY A 187 -33.81 51.35 36.81
CA GLY A 187 -35.27 51.54 36.85
C GLY A 187 -36.12 50.28 36.90
N GLY A 188 -35.53 49.13 37.25
CA GLY A 188 -36.14 47.80 37.22
C GLY A 188 -35.08 46.70 37.14
N ALA A 189 -35.53 45.45 37.31
CA ALA A 189 -34.67 44.27 37.34
C ALA A 189 -33.76 44.14 36.11
N GLN A 190 -32.55 43.61 36.32
CA GLN A 190 -31.49 43.46 35.32
C GLN A 190 -31.21 41.99 35.03
N SER A 191 -31.19 41.64 33.75
CA SER A 191 -30.80 40.31 33.27
C SER A 191 -29.27 40.25 33.15
N VAL A 192 -28.61 40.05 34.29
CA VAL A 192 -27.16 40.04 34.40
C VAL A 192 -26.63 38.69 33.94
N THR A 193 -25.91 38.68 32.82
CA THR A 193 -25.09 37.55 32.39
C THR A 193 -23.72 37.70 33.01
N ILE A 194 -23.32 36.74 33.84
CA ILE A 194 -21.94 36.55 34.28
C ILE A 194 -21.26 35.70 33.23
N SER A 195 -20.10 36.13 32.73
CA SER A 195 -19.28 35.39 31.79
C SER A 195 -17.90 35.16 32.40
N CYS A 196 -17.47 33.90 32.44
CA CYS A 196 -16.08 33.54 32.65
C CYS A 196 -15.39 33.46 31.28
N SER A 197 -14.12 33.78 31.22
CA SER A 197 -13.30 33.59 30.03
C SER A 197 -11.85 33.36 30.41
N ASP A 198 -11.25 32.37 29.79
CA ASP A 198 -9.86 31.98 29.98
C ASP A 198 -9.20 31.62 28.62
N LEU A 199 -7.88 31.44 28.59
CA LEU A 199 -7.11 31.07 27.38
C LEU A 199 -6.94 29.56 27.19
N VAL A 200 -7.02 28.78 28.28
CA VAL A 200 -6.88 27.31 28.27
C VAL A 200 -8.23 26.64 28.54
N GLY A 201 -9.03 27.19 29.45
CA GLY A 201 -10.47 26.86 29.49
C GLY A 201 -11.16 27.16 30.82
N THR A 202 -12.49 27.34 30.79
CA THR A 202 -13.27 27.70 31.99
C THR A 202 -14.04 26.51 32.55
N SER A 203 -13.89 26.19 33.83
CA SER A 203 -14.57 25.05 34.47
C SER A 203 -15.94 25.40 35.01
N GLN A 204 -16.03 26.39 35.91
CA GLN A 204 -17.23 26.62 36.73
C GLN A 204 -17.42 28.08 37.12
N ILE A 205 -18.67 28.55 37.16
CA ILE A 205 -19.04 29.87 37.72
C ILE A 205 -19.80 29.64 39.02
N ILE A 206 -19.49 30.42 40.06
CA ILE A 206 -20.24 30.43 41.31
C ILE A 206 -20.59 31.86 41.73
N TYR A 207 -21.85 32.10 42.13
CA TYR A 207 -22.35 33.42 42.49
C TYR A 207 -23.27 33.42 43.71
N THR A 208 -23.43 34.60 44.31
CA THR A 208 -24.28 34.86 45.48
C THR A 208 -25.07 36.15 45.29
N LEU A 209 -26.35 36.15 45.66
CA LEU A 209 -27.25 37.32 45.58
C LEU A 209 -27.53 37.98 46.94
N ASN A 210 -27.02 37.38 48.02
CA ASN A 210 -27.28 37.73 49.42
C ASN A 210 -26.08 38.42 50.09
N ASN A 211 -25.13 38.97 49.32
CA ASN A 211 -23.94 39.67 49.81
C ASN A 211 -22.95 38.81 50.65
N THR A 212 -23.03 37.47 50.62
CA THR A 212 -21.96 36.61 51.15
C THR A 212 -20.81 36.50 50.15
N PRO A 213 -19.58 36.11 50.53
CA PRO A 213 -18.50 35.87 49.57
C PRO A 213 -18.67 34.49 48.91
N PRO A 214 -18.75 34.37 47.58
CA PRO A 214 -18.87 33.07 46.92
C PRO A 214 -17.61 32.24 47.12
N SER A 215 -17.75 30.93 47.32
CA SER A 215 -16.61 30.01 47.49
C SER A 215 -16.95 28.61 47.01
N PHE A 216 -16.03 27.99 46.27
CA PHE A 216 -16.12 26.59 45.83
C PHE A 216 -15.94 25.59 47.00
N SER A 217 -15.09 25.92 47.98
CA SER A 217 -14.86 25.07 49.16
C SER A 217 -14.67 25.91 50.43
N PRO A 218 -15.50 25.71 51.48
CA PRO A 218 -16.79 25.03 51.43
C PRO A 218 -17.74 25.75 50.45
N LEU A 219 -18.65 25.00 49.84
CA LEU A 219 -19.57 25.55 48.84
C LEU A 219 -20.49 26.62 49.47
N ASN A 220 -20.41 27.85 48.95
CA ASN A 220 -21.31 28.95 49.31
C ASN A 220 -21.64 29.75 48.04
N GLY A 221 -22.88 29.61 47.57
CA GLY A 221 -23.38 30.23 46.35
C GLY A 221 -24.26 29.28 45.56
N THR A 222 -24.71 29.73 44.40
CA THR A 222 -25.22 28.87 43.33
C THR A 222 -24.09 28.68 42.34
N MET A 223 -23.72 27.43 42.08
CA MET A 223 -22.74 27.07 41.06
C MET A 223 -23.47 26.63 39.78
N VAL A 224 -22.82 26.84 38.64
CA VAL A 224 -23.37 26.61 37.30
C VAL A 224 -22.25 26.34 36.29
N PRO A 225 -22.55 25.60 35.20
CA PRO A 225 -21.60 25.32 34.14
C PRO A 225 -21.12 26.59 33.40
N PRO A 226 -20.01 26.48 32.65
CA PRO A 226 -19.42 27.57 31.87
C PRO A 226 -20.10 27.69 30.49
N PRO A 227 -19.70 28.65 29.64
CA PRO A 227 -18.85 29.82 29.92
C PRO A 227 -19.63 30.98 30.55
N GLN A 228 -20.96 30.86 30.69
CA GLN A 228 -21.81 31.96 31.15
C GLN A 228 -23.11 31.52 31.82
N VAL A 229 -23.58 32.31 32.78
CA VAL A 229 -24.89 32.17 33.42
C VAL A 229 -25.65 33.49 33.38
N THR A 230 -26.96 33.46 33.09
CA THR A 230 -27.83 34.64 33.14
C THR A 230 -28.77 34.59 34.33
N ILE A 231 -28.76 35.65 35.14
CA ILE A 231 -29.49 35.76 36.41
C ILE A 231 -30.30 37.06 36.47
N ASN A 232 -31.49 36.99 37.06
CA ASN A 232 -32.40 38.13 37.17
C ASN A 232 -32.19 38.89 38.49
N VAL A 233 -31.26 39.85 38.49
CA VAL A 233 -30.96 40.68 39.65
C VAL A 233 -32.03 41.77 39.79
N GLY A 234 -32.72 41.83 40.92
CA GLY A 234 -33.80 42.81 41.13
C GLY A 234 -35.22 42.31 40.88
N GLY A 235 -35.41 41.03 40.55
CA GLY A 235 -36.74 40.45 40.28
C GLY A 235 -37.74 40.55 41.45
N ASN A 236 -37.29 40.89 42.66
CA ASN A 236 -38.13 41.06 43.85
C ASN A 236 -38.56 42.53 44.11
N GLY A 237 -38.22 43.48 43.22
CA GLY A 237 -38.60 44.89 43.32
C GLY A 237 -37.46 45.80 43.80
N ASP A 238 -37.82 46.98 44.29
CA ASP A 238 -36.86 48.02 44.70
C ASP A 238 -35.98 47.59 45.88
N GLY A 239 -34.70 47.95 45.83
CA GLY A 239 -33.70 47.58 46.83
C GLY A 239 -32.29 47.47 46.26
N THR A 240 -31.30 47.33 47.15
CA THR A 240 -29.90 47.13 46.77
C THR A 240 -29.54 45.64 46.83
N TYR A 241 -29.24 45.07 45.67
CA TYR A 241 -28.85 43.68 45.48
C TYR A 241 -27.33 43.64 45.26
N VAL A 242 -26.61 42.88 46.08
CA VAL A 242 -25.15 42.71 45.89
C VAL A 242 -24.91 41.33 45.31
N LEU A 243 -24.64 41.32 44.01
CA LEU A 243 -24.14 40.15 43.30
C LEU A 243 -22.64 40.04 43.57
N ARG A 244 -22.20 38.92 44.13
CA ARG A 244 -20.78 38.55 44.14
C ARG A 244 -20.58 37.26 43.37
N TYR A 245 -19.51 37.19 42.60
CA TYR A 245 -19.30 36.17 41.58
C TYR A 245 -17.81 35.85 41.44
N LEU A 246 -17.53 34.59 41.14
CA LEU A 246 -16.21 33.97 41.08
C LEU A 246 -16.29 32.89 39.99
N CYS A 247 -15.19 32.65 39.27
CA CYS A 247 -15.10 31.46 38.43
C CYS A 247 -13.76 30.75 38.60
N ARG A 248 -13.72 29.52 38.12
CA ARG A 248 -12.57 28.62 38.13
C ARG A 248 -12.27 28.20 36.69
N ASP A 249 -11.00 28.17 36.31
CA ASP A 249 -10.54 27.57 35.06
C ASP A 249 -10.56 26.04 35.16
N LEU A 250 -10.24 25.33 34.08
CA LEU A 250 -10.12 23.86 34.14
C LEU A 250 -8.97 23.43 35.08
N ALA A 251 -7.94 24.26 35.26
CA ALA A 251 -6.74 23.99 36.07
C ALA A 251 -6.92 24.23 37.59
N GLY A 252 -8.10 24.66 38.02
CA GLY A 252 -8.38 24.96 39.42
C GLY A 252 -7.98 26.35 39.92
N ASN A 253 -7.32 27.20 39.12
CA ASN A 253 -7.11 28.60 39.51
C ASN A 253 -8.45 29.32 39.56
N THR A 254 -8.58 30.30 40.47
CA THR A 254 -9.83 31.03 40.68
C THR A 254 -9.66 32.51 40.39
N SER A 255 -10.63 33.09 39.69
CA SER A 255 -10.66 34.51 39.37
C SER A 255 -10.57 35.35 40.66
N PRO A 256 -10.14 36.62 40.60
CA PRO A 256 -10.42 37.55 41.69
C PRO A 256 -11.93 37.59 41.97
N PRO A 257 -12.40 37.53 43.23
CA PRO A 257 -13.83 37.57 43.55
C PRO A 257 -14.41 38.93 43.19
N ALA A 258 -15.26 38.95 42.17
CA ALA A 258 -15.90 40.15 41.67
C ALA A 258 -17.17 40.49 42.45
N THR A 259 -17.55 41.77 42.44
CA THR A 259 -18.76 42.27 43.13
C THR A 259 -19.38 43.38 42.32
N SER A 260 -20.67 43.23 41.99
CA SER A 260 -21.48 44.25 41.33
C SER A 260 -22.73 44.52 42.17
N THR A 261 -22.90 45.78 42.55
CA THR A 261 -24.02 46.25 43.37
C THR A 261 -25.07 46.87 42.47
N TYR A 262 -26.29 46.33 42.48
CA TYR A 262 -27.42 46.79 41.68
C TYR A 262 -28.46 47.42 42.61
N THR A 263 -28.58 48.74 42.58
CA THR A 263 -29.66 49.45 43.28
C THR A 263 -30.83 49.61 42.32
N ILE A 264 -31.89 48.84 42.56
CA ILE A 264 -33.15 48.94 41.84
C ILE A 264 -33.99 50.02 42.52
N ASP A 265 -34.40 51.01 41.74
CA ASP A 265 -35.33 52.06 42.15
C ASP A 265 -36.22 52.39 40.95
N THR A 266 -37.50 51.99 41.01
CA THR A 266 -38.52 52.24 39.98
C THR A 266 -38.80 53.73 39.72
N ASN A 267 -38.18 54.65 40.48
CA ASN A 267 -38.17 56.09 40.21
C ASN A 267 -37.09 56.53 39.22
N ILE A 268 -36.15 55.65 38.89
CA ILE A 268 -35.22 55.79 37.77
C ILE A 268 -35.94 55.37 36.48
N PRO A 269 -35.86 56.13 35.39
CA PRO A 269 -36.31 55.68 34.09
C PRO A 269 -35.55 54.43 33.62
N ASN A 270 -36.26 53.38 33.26
CA ASN A 270 -35.71 52.27 32.48
C ASN A 270 -35.79 52.64 30.98
N ILE A 271 -34.78 52.29 30.19
CA ILE A 271 -34.72 52.55 28.74
C ILE A 271 -34.58 51.21 28.01
N THR A 272 -35.64 50.80 27.33
CA THR A 272 -35.64 49.60 26.48
C THR A 272 -35.28 49.99 25.05
N ILE A 273 -34.16 49.49 24.54
CA ILE A 273 -33.85 49.55 23.10
C ILE A 273 -34.60 48.40 22.43
N GLY A 274 -35.48 48.71 21.48
CA GLY A 274 -36.39 47.76 20.83
C GLY A 274 -35.85 47.22 19.51
N THR A 275 -35.42 48.11 18.61
CA THR A 275 -34.78 47.70 17.34
C THR A 275 -33.65 48.66 16.98
N GLN A 276 -32.56 48.12 16.43
CA GLN A 276 -31.47 48.88 15.83
C GLN A 276 -31.30 48.38 14.39
N SER A 277 -31.50 49.26 13.40
CA SER A 277 -31.56 48.85 11.98
C SER A 277 -30.21 48.37 11.42
N THR A 278 -29.10 48.77 12.04
CA THR A 278 -27.74 48.26 11.77
C THR A 278 -26.80 48.65 12.93
N GLN A 279 -25.78 47.84 13.19
CA GLN A 279 -24.64 48.18 14.04
C GLN A 279 -23.49 48.85 13.26
N TYR A 280 -23.56 48.86 11.94
CA TYR A 280 -22.52 49.34 11.05
C TYR A 280 -23.10 50.31 10.02
N VAL A 281 -22.50 51.49 9.87
CA VAL A 281 -22.90 52.52 8.91
C VAL A 281 -21.70 53.00 8.10
N SER A 282 -21.97 53.47 6.89
CA SER A 282 -20.96 53.92 5.95
C SER A 282 -21.32 55.28 5.35
N ASN A 283 -20.31 56.11 5.12
CA ASN A 283 -20.45 57.35 4.35
C ASN A 283 -20.23 57.14 2.83
N ALA A 284 -19.98 55.91 2.38
CA ALA A 284 -19.85 55.56 0.97
C ALA A 284 -21.21 55.51 0.25
N GLY A 285 -21.21 55.93 -1.03
CA GLY A 285 -22.43 55.97 -1.84
C GLY A 285 -22.99 54.58 -2.12
N GLY A 286 -24.20 54.30 -1.61
CA GLY A 286 -24.91 53.03 -1.84
C GLY A 286 -24.79 52.00 -0.71
N ALA A 287 -23.98 52.28 0.32
CA ALA A 287 -23.90 51.51 1.57
C ALA A 287 -24.99 51.94 2.58
N ILE A 288 -24.99 51.42 3.81
CA ILE A 288 -25.97 51.79 4.84
C ILE A 288 -25.58 53.13 5.48
N SER A 289 -26.19 54.22 5.01
CA SER A 289 -25.83 55.57 5.45
C SER A 289 -26.33 55.98 6.85
N SER A 290 -27.23 55.19 7.45
CA SER A 290 -27.79 55.51 8.78
C SER A 290 -28.27 54.30 9.57
N ALA A 291 -28.17 54.40 10.89
CA ALA A 291 -28.81 53.50 11.84
C ALA A 291 -30.01 54.23 12.46
N SER A 292 -31.17 53.57 12.45
CA SER A 292 -32.34 53.98 13.23
C SER A 292 -32.45 53.08 14.44
N ILE A 293 -32.45 53.69 15.63
CA ILE A 293 -32.55 53.04 16.92
C ILE A 293 -33.92 53.41 17.50
N GLN A 294 -34.83 52.44 17.52
CA GLN A 294 -36.10 52.55 18.24
C GLN A 294 -35.88 52.19 19.70
N TRP A 295 -36.29 53.08 20.60
CA TRP A 295 -36.23 52.87 22.04
C TRP A 295 -37.45 53.48 22.72
N GLN A 296 -37.71 53.02 23.95
CA GLN A 296 -38.77 53.51 24.83
C GLN A 296 -38.18 53.84 26.19
N SER A 297 -38.87 54.68 26.96
CA SER A 297 -38.68 54.70 28.41
C SER A 297 -39.98 54.31 29.13
N ASN A 298 -39.87 53.66 30.29
CA ASN A 298 -41.02 53.32 31.12
C ASN A 298 -41.63 54.54 31.86
N ARG A 299 -40.98 55.71 31.81
CA ARG A 299 -41.38 56.92 32.57
C ARG A 299 -41.38 58.18 31.70
N ASN A 300 -42.12 59.20 32.14
CA ASN A 300 -42.15 60.51 31.52
C ASN A 300 -40.91 61.31 31.92
N GLY A 301 -40.16 61.87 30.96
CA GLY A 301 -38.90 62.56 31.27
C GLY A 301 -38.33 63.39 30.12
N SER A 302 -37.32 64.20 30.40
CA SER A 302 -36.50 64.82 29.35
C SER A 302 -35.37 63.88 28.96
N TYR A 303 -35.04 63.79 27.68
CA TYR A 303 -33.99 62.88 27.20
C TYR A 303 -32.91 63.58 26.39
N VAL A 304 -31.74 62.96 26.38
CA VAL A 304 -30.61 63.27 25.50
C VAL A 304 -29.92 61.97 25.08
N VAL A 305 -29.44 61.90 23.85
CA VAL A 305 -28.57 60.84 23.36
C VAL A 305 -27.16 61.41 23.27
N LEU A 306 -26.23 60.79 23.99
CA LEU A 306 -24.84 61.22 24.09
C LEU A 306 -23.94 60.36 23.20
N ASP A 307 -22.97 60.99 22.57
CA ASP A 307 -21.76 60.42 22.00
C ASP A 307 -20.75 60.24 23.15
N GLY A 308 -20.49 58.98 23.52
CA GLY A 308 -19.64 58.62 24.65
C GLY A 308 -20.21 59.02 26.02
N GLY A 309 -19.30 59.31 26.96
CA GLY A 309 -19.60 59.51 28.38
C GLY A 309 -19.73 58.20 29.16
N THR A 310 -19.24 58.16 30.40
CA THR A 310 -19.44 57.04 31.33
C THR A 310 -20.81 57.09 32.00
N ASP A 311 -21.43 58.27 32.07
CA ASP A 311 -22.74 58.50 32.69
C ASP A 311 -23.58 59.52 31.88
N CYS A 312 -24.71 59.96 32.47
CA CYS A 312 -25.59 60.97 31.87
C CYS A 312 -25.24 62.43 32.24
N ASN A 313 -23.99 62.70 32.57
CA ASN A 313 -23.46 64.01 32.95
C ASN A 313 -22.18 64.39 32.18
N ASN A 314 -21.46 63.42 31.58
CA ASN A 314 -20.13 63.64 31.00
C ASN A 314 -19.93 63.25 29.51
N GLY A 315 -21.00 62.92 28.78
CA GLY A 315 -20.97 62.75 27.31
C GLY A 315 -21.31 64.02 26.53
N ILE A 316 -21.03 64.04 25.23
CA ILE A 316 -21.39 65.14 24.30
C ILE A 316 -22.71 64.80 23.62
N THR A 317 -23.65 65.73 23.41
CA THR A 317 -24.89 65.43 22.66
C THR A 317 -24.58 64.94 21.24
N ALA A 318 -25.08 63.75 20.89
CA ALA A 318 -24.89 63.14 19.58
C ALA A 318 -25.57 63.95 18.47
N VAL A 319 -25.04 63.93 17.26
CA VAL A 319 -25.59 64.67 16.11
C VAL A 319 -26.42 63.73 15.23
N GLY A 320 -27.74 63.93 15.22
CA GLY A 320 -28.71 63.09 14.51
C GLY A 320 -30.14 63.60 14.68
N THR A 321 -31.13 62.79 14.30
CA THR A 321 -32.55 63.09 14.58
C THR A 321 -32.97 62.50 15.93
N ASN A 322 -33.88 63.17 16.64
CA ASN A 322 -34.38 62.73 17.95
C ASN A 322 -33.26 62.33 18.92
N VAL A 323 -32.24 63.20 19.01
CA VAL A 323 -31.10 63.09 19.93
C VAL A 323 -31.32 63.87 21.24
N SER A 324 -32.42 64.61 21.36
CA SER A 324 -32.86 65.25 22.60
C SER A 324 -34.33 65.65 22.52
N GLY A 325 -35.05 65.60 23.65
CA GLY A 325 -36.46 66.01 23.69
C GLY A 325 -37.17 65.57 24.97
N THR A 326 -38.45 65.24 24.86
CA THR A 326 -39.25 64.65 25.95
C THR A 326 -39.72 63.24 25.57
N ALA A 327 -39.55 62.29 26.48
CA ALA A 327 -40.08 60.94 26.39
C ALA A 327 -41.37 60.82 27.21
N SER A 328 -42.36 60.13 26.64
CA SER A 328 -43.56 59.67 27.35
C SER A 328 -43.39 58.20 27.71
N ALA A 329 -43.93 57.78 28.85
CA ALA A 329 -43.92 56.38 29.28
C ALA A 329 -44.52 55.45 28.21
N GLY A 330 -43.76 54.44 27.79
CA GLY A 330 -44.12 53.50 26.72
C GLY A 330 -44.09 54.08 25.30
N GLY A 331 -43.69 55.35 25.13
CA GLY A 331 -43.62 56.00 23.82
C GLY A 331 -42.38 55.58 23.02
N ASN A 332 -42.58 55.09 21.80
CA ASN A 332 -41.50 54.83 20.85
C ASN A 332 -40.85 56.14 20.40
N ILE A 333 -39.54 56.28 20.65
CA ILE A 333 -38.68 57.29 20.04
C ILE A 333 -37.76 56.57 19.04
N THR A 334 -37.66 57.09 17.83
CA THR A 334 -36.68 56.63 16.83
C THR A 334 -35.58 57.67 16.71
N THR A 335 -34.41 57.40 17.25
CA THR A 335 -33.19 58.20 17.04
C THR A 335 -32.52 57.71 15.77
N THR A 336 -32.27 58.58 14.79
CA THR A 336 -31.50 58.21 13.58
C THR A 336 -30.15 58.91 13.60
N LEU A 337 -29.07 58.10 13.59
CA LEU A 337 -27.69 58.53 13.47
C LEU A 337 -27.19 58.19 12.06
N THR A 338 -26.49 59.13 11.41
CA THR A 338 -25.90 58.92 10.07
C THR A 338 -24.39 58.85 10.15
N ALA A 339 -23.75 58.13 9.22
CA ALA A 339 -22.29 58.05 9.14
C ALA A 339 -21.65 59.45 8.98
N ALA A 340 -22.31 60.35 8.26
CA ALA A 340 -21.87 61.73 8.04
C ALA A 340 -21.95 62.62 9.29
N ASN A 341 -22.98 62.43 10.14
CA ASN A 341 -23.27 63.34 11.24
C ASN A 341 -22.68 62.85 12.57
N ALA A 342 -22.79 61.56 12.86
CA ALA A 342 -22.42 60.99 14.16
C ALA A 342 -20.91 60.67 14.28
N PHE A 343 -20.14 60.78 13.18
CA PHE A 343 -18.74 60.40 13.11
C PHE A 343 -17.90 61.39 12.28
N SER A 344 -16.73 61.74 12.79
CA SER A 344 -15.70 62.50 12.06
C SER A 344 -14.81 61.63 11.16
N GLY A 345 -14.89 60.31 11.29
CA GLY A 345 -14.13 59.32 10.51
C GLY A 345 -14.46 57.88 10.94
N GLN A 346 -13.85 56.89 10.28
CA GLN A 346 -14.04 55.48 10.60
C GLN A 346 -13.66 55.20 12.06
N SER A 347 -14.60 54.65 12.83
CA SER A 347 -14.46 54.38 14.26
C SER A 347 -15.68 53.66 14.84
N THR A 348 -15.47 52.85 15.88
CA THR A 348 -16.55 52.33 16.73
C THR A 348 -16.86 53.35 17.83
N LYS A 349 -18.15 53.65 18.02
CA LYS A 349 -18.64 54.53 19.10
C LYS A 349 -19.73 53.85 19.91
N THR A 350 -19.76 54.18 21.21
CA THR A 350 -20.87 53.80 22.09
C THR A 350 -21.72 55.04 22.35
N PHE A 351 -22.99 54.98 21.92
CA PHE A 351 -23.97 56.04 22.15
C PHE A 351 -24.80 55.71 23.38
N ARG A 352 -25.04 56.71 24.24
CA ARG A 352 -25.77 56.56 25.51
C ARG A 352 -27.07 57.35 25.46
N ILE A 353 -28.21 56.65 25.46
CA ILE A 353 -29.52 57.25 25.69
C ILE A 353 -29.64 57.54 27.19
N CYS A 354 -30.00 58.76 27.54
CA CYS A 354 -30.18 59.24 28.90
C CYS A 354 -31.56 59.86 29.06
N VAL A 355 -32.33 59.43 30.06
CA VAL A 355 -33.67 59.98 30.36
C VAL A 355 -33.70 60.45 31.81
N THR A 356 -34.01 61.71 32.03
CA THR A 356 -34.17 62.33 33.35
C THR A 356 -35.66 62.34 33.71
N ASP A 357 -36.04 61.70 34.81
CA ASP A 357 -37.44 61.62 35.22
C ASP A 357 -38.06 62.99 35.49
N SER A 358 -39.31 63.16 35.06
CA SER A 358 -40.07 64.41 35.24
C SER A 358 -40.50 64.69 36.69
N ILE A 359 -40.34 63.74 37.62
CA ILE A 359 -40.74 63.88 39.04
C ILE A 359 -39.54 63.71 39.98
N SER A 360 -38.77 62.62 39.84
CA SER A 360 -37.68 62.27 40.76
C SER A 360 -36.36 62.99 40.46
N THR A 361 -36.22 63.55 39.26
CA THR A 361 -34.95 64.05 38.65
C THR A 361 -33.84 62.99 38.48
N LEU A 362 -34.13 61.72 38.78
CA LEU A 362 -33.18 60.61 38.58
C LEU A 362 -32.97 60.32 37.08
N LYS A 363 -31.73 59.93 36.73
CA LYS A 363 -31.32 59.69 35.35
C LYS A 363 -31.19 58.19 35.05
N GLY A 364 -32.09 57.70 34.22
CA GLY A 364 -31.98 56.41 33.56
C GLY A 364 -31.03 56.46 32.38
N ASN A 365 -30.39 55.33 32.05
CA ASN A 365 -29.54 55.25 30.85
C ASN A 365 -29.52 53.87 30.21
N SER A 366 -29.23 53.82 28.90
CA SER A 366 -28.96 52.61 28.13
C SER A 366 -28.01 52.94 26.98
N THR A 367 -27.23 51.96 26.51
CA THR A 367 -26.17 52.18 25.51
C THR A 367 -26.29 51.24 24.31
N PHE A 368 -25.94 51.72 23.13
CA PHE A 368 -25.77 50.90 21.93
C PHE A 368 -24.45 51.21 21.20
N PRO A 369 -23.79 50.19 20.62
CA PRO A 369 -22.65 50.40 19.75
C PRO A 369 -23.13 50.83 18.34
N LEU A 370 -22.33 51.65 17.68
CA LEU A 370 -22.45 51.94 16.26
C LEU A 370 -21.04 52.15 15.69
N THR A 371 -20.69 51.40 14.66
CA THR A 371 -19.42 51.48 13.94
C THR A 371 -19.61 52.26 12.65
N ARG A 372 -18.74 53.25 12.39
CA ARG A 372 -18.57 53.77 11.03
C ARG A 372 -17.43 53.06 10.34
N ASP A 373 -17.75 52.49 9.18
CA ASP A 373 -16.85 51.82 8.26
C ASP A 373 -17.19 52.28 6.83
N ASP A 374 -16.25 52.97 6.19
CA ASP A 374 -16.34 53.49 4.82
C ASP A 374 -15.50 52.65 3.83
N THR A 375 -14.86 51.56 4.30
CA THR A 375 -13.90 50.75 3.53
C THR A 375 -14.62 49.63 2.81
N ALA A 376 -14.28 49.40 1.54
CA ALA A 376 -14.83 48.26 0.80
C ALA A 376 -13.98 47.00 1.08
N PRO A 377 -14.62 45.85 1.37
CA PRO A 377 -13.91 44.63 1.68
C PRO A 377 -13.15 44.11 0.47
N THR A 378 -12.14 43.29 0.73
CA THR A 378 -11.33 42.61 -0.30
C THR A 378 -11.72 41.15 -0.39
N VAL A 379 -11.68 40.57 -1.60
CA VAL A 379 -12.00 39.15 -1.82
C VAL A 379 -10.83 38.44 -2.48
N SER A 380 -10.40 37.36 -1.85
CA SER A 380 -9.34 36.47 -2.28
C SER A 380 -9.92 35.10 -2.65
N ALA A 381 -9.20 34.37 -3.51
CA ALA A 381 -9.52 33.00 -3.88
C ALA A 381 -8.31 32.11 -3.62
N SER A 382 -8.55 30.94 -3.04
CA SER A 382 -7.54 29.93 -2.76
C SER A 382 -8.00 28.57 -3.32
N PRO A 383 -7.27 27.96 -4.27
CA PRO A 383 -6.12 28.54 -4.99
C PRO A 383 -6.54 29.73 -5.88
N GLY A 384 -5.57 30.57 -6.27
CA GLY A 384 -5.81 31.71 -7.16
C GLY A 384 -6.02 31.31 -8.63
N ALA A 385 -6.30 32.28 -9.50
CA ALA A 385 -6.48 32.05 -10.94
C ALA A 385 -5.27 31.34 -11.58
N GLY A 386 -5.52 30.31 -12.41
CA GLY A 386 -4.44 29.49 -12.95
C GLY A 386 -4.89 28.28 -13.78
N SER A 387 -3.95 27.40 -14.08
CA SER A 387 -4.14 26.15 -14.81
C SER A 387 -3.79 24.96 -13.92
N TYR A 388 -4.69 23.98 -13.80
CA TYR A 388 -4.58 22.88 -12.84
C TYR A 388 -4.76 21.51 -13.49
N GLY A 389 -3.78 20.63 -13.29
CA GLY A 389 -3.80 19.23 -13.74
C GLY A 389 -4.54 18.26 -12.82
N THR A 390 -5.24 18.79 -11.82
CA THR A 390 -5.91 18.04 -10.75
C THR A 390 -7.30 18.62 -10.51
N ALA A 391 -8.23 17.80 -10.02
CA ALA A 391 -9.55 18.27 -9.61
C ALA A 391 -9.38 19.41 -8.59
N THR A 392 -9.97 20.57 -8.87
CA THR A 392 -9.70 21.81 -8.13
C THR A 392 -11.02 22.43 -7.69
N SER A 393 -11.18 22.57 -6.37
CA SER A 393 -12.17 23.45 -5.76
C SER A 393 -11.50 24.76 -5.36
N VAL A 394 -12.26 25.86 -5.39
CA VAL A 394 -11.76 27.21 -5.07
C VAL A 394 -12.56 27.80 -3.92
N THR A 395 -11.89 27.95 -2.78
CA THR A 395 -12.44 28.64 -1.61
C THR A 395 -12.34 30.14 -1.82
N LEU A 396 -13.46 30.84 -1.73
CA LEU A 396 -13.48 32.30 -1.65
C LEU A 396 -13.37 32.74 -0.18
N SER A 397 -12.53 33.74 0.07
CA SER A 397 -12.29 34.34 1.37
C SER A 397 -12.44 35.86 1.28
N CYS A 398 -12.94 36.50 2.33
CA CYS A 398 -13.12 37.94 2.40
C CYS A 398 -12.39 38.49 3.62
N SER A 399 -11.77 39.65 3.46
CA SER A 399 -11.13 40.39 4.55
C SER A 399 -11.41 41.88 4.44
N ASP A 400 -11.75 42.49 5.57
CA ASP A 400 -11.98 43.92 5.72
C ASP A 400 -10.98 44.56 6.71
N THR A 401 -10.87 45.89 6.69
CA THR A 401 -9.95 46.68 7.53
C THR A 401 -10.52 48.02 8.03
N GLY A 402 -11.75 48.40 7.64
CA GLY A 402 -12.40 49.65 8.06
C GLY A 402 -13.24 49.51 9.33
N GLY A 403 -13.72 48.30 9.63
CA GLY A 403 -14.26 47.94 10.95
C GLY A 403 -15.54 47.10 10.92
N GLY A 404 -16.16 46.92 9.76
CA GLY A 404 -17.19 45.91 9.54
C GLY A 404 -16.58 44.53 9.32
N SER A 405 -17.27 43.48 9.75
CA SER A 405 -16.98 42.12 9.27
C SER A 405 -17.59 41.93 7.88
N CYS A 406 -16.99 41.04 7.08
CA CYS A 406 -17.58 40.58 5.82
C CYS A 406 -18.95 39.91 6.07
N ASP A 407 -20.01 40.44 5.45
CA ASP A 407 -21.38 39.92 5.55
C ASP A 407 -21.61 38.81 4.50
N LYS A 408 -21.33 39.08 3.23
CA LYS A 408 -21.64 38.17 2.11
C LYS A 408 -20.59 38.24 1.01
N ILE A 409 -20.24 37.08 0.45
CA ILE A 409 -19.54 36.96 -0.84
C ILE A 409 -20.57 36.54 -1.90
N VAL A 410 -20.57 37.18 -3.06
CA VAL A 410 -21.45 36.85 -4.20
C VAL A 410 -20.59 36.60 -5.42
N TYR A 411 -20.83 35.50 -6.11
CA TYR A 411 -20.06 35.07 -7.27
C TYR A 411 -20.94 34.78 -8.48
N SER A 412 -20.37 34.91 -9.67
CA SER A 412 -20.91 34.37 -10.92
C SER A 412 -19.86 33.45 -11.53
N SER A 413 -20.26 32.27 -12.01
CA SER A 413 -19.38 31.31 -12.67
C SER A 413 -19.98 30.84 -13.99
N ASN A 414 -19.17 30.76 -15.05
CA ASN A 414 -19.60 30.21 -16.33
C ASN A 414 -18.44 29.50 -17.05
N ILE A 415 -18.75 28.54 -17.91
CA ILE A 415 -17.77 27.76 -18.68
C ILE A 415 -17.55 28.42 -20.05
N GLY A 416 -16.30 28.49 -20.50
CA GLY A 416 -15.94 28.91 -21.86
C GLY A 416 -16.05 30.41 -22.16
N SER A 417 -16.78 31.19 -21.36
CA SER A 417 -16.85 32.65 -21.47
C SER A 417 -17.07 33.34 -20.13
N ALA A 418 -16.57 34.57 -20.01
CA ALA A 418 -16.69 35.36 -18.79
C ALA A 418 -18.17 35.65 -18.43
N PRO A 419 -18.62 35.35 -17.19
CA PRO A 419 -20.01 35.59 -16.79
C PRO A 419 -20.33 37.08 -16.68
N THR A 420 -21.62 37.39 -16.55
CA THR A 420 -22.08 38.70 -16.05
C THR A 420 -21.49 38.97 -14.67
N ASN A 421 -21.25 40.25 -14.35
CA ASN A 421 -20.76 40.60 -13.03
C ASN A 421 -21.81 40.20 -11.97
N PRO A 422 -21.41 39.60 -10.84
CA PRO A 422 -22.28 39.52 -9.67
C PRO A 422 -22.61 40.93 -9.19
N ALA A 423 -23.74 41.08 -8.50
CA ALA A 423 -24.19 42.35 -7.96
C ALA A 423 -24.98 42.13 -6.66
N ILE A 424 -24.70 42.94 -5.66
CA ILE A 424 -25.38 42.97 -4.38
C ILE A 424 -25.69 44.43 -4.01
N THR A 425 -26.88 44.70 -3.50
CA THR A 425 -27.27 46.04 -3.08
C THR A 425 -26.61 46.35 -1.73
N GLY A 426 -25.66 47.29 -1.70
CA GLY A 426 -24.89 47.64 -0.49
C GLY A 426 -25.77 47.96 0.72
N SER A 427 -26.80 48.78 0.54
CA SER A 427 -27.70 49.21 1.62
C SER A 427 -28.70 48.15 2.13
N THR A 428 -28.85 46.99 1.47
CA THR A 428 -29.84 45.97 1.86
C THR A 428 -29.34 44.53 1.89
N GLY A 429 -28.14 44.25 1.36
CA GLY A 429 -27.60 42.89 1.27
C GLY A 429 -28.34 41.96 0.31
N VAL A 430 -29.21 42.50 -0.56
CA VAL A 430 -29.98 41.73 -1.56
C VAL A 430 -29.11 41.46 -2.79
N VAL A 431 -28.98 40.18 -3.14
CA VAL A 431 -28.31 39.75 -4.38
C VAL A 431 -29.21 40.08 -5.58
N THR A 432 -28.65 40.76 -6.58
CA THR A 432 -29.34 41.19 -7.81
C THR A 432 -28.75 40.57 -9.07
N SER A 433 -27.54 40.00 -8.99
CA SER A 433 -26.91 39.18 -10.02
C SER A 433 -25.90 38.22 -9.37
N GLY A 434 -25.80 36.99 -9.88
CA GLY A 434 -24.93 35.94 -9.32
C GLY A 434 -25.57 35.15 -8.18
N THR A 435 -24.73 34.36 -7.51
CA THR A 435 -25.07 33.37 -6.48
C THR A 435 -24.38 33.73 -5.17
N LEU A 436 -25.07 33.56 -4.04
CA LEU A 436 -24.45 33.69 -2.71
C LEU A 436 -23.45 32.55 -2.49
N TYR A 437 -22.23 32.88 -2.10
CA TYR A 437 -21.19 31.90 -1.79
C TYR A 437 -21.46 31.25 -0.41
N SER A 438 -21.54 29.92 -0.39
CA SER A 438 -21.75 29.11 0.82
C SER A 438 -20.86 27.86 0.91
N SER A 439 -20.15 27.51 -0.16
CA SER A 439 -19.20 26.39 -0.21
C SER A 439 -18.17 26.59 -1.34
N PRO A 440 -17.00 25.94 -1.28
CA PRO A 440 -15.95 26.08 -2.30
C PRO A 440 -16.43 25.75 -3.72
N LEU A 441 -15.98 26.55 -4.69
CA LEU A 441 -16.41 26.46 -6.08
C LEU A 441 -15.69 25.30 -6.79
N SER A 442 -16.38 24.21 -7.11
CA SER A 442 -15.85 23.15 -7.96
C SER A 442 -15.65 23.63 -9.39
N MET A 443 -14.41 23.53 -9.91
CA MET A 443 -14.11 23.87 -11.30
C MET A 443 -14.45 22.70 -12.24
N THR A 444 -14.88 23.03 -13.46
CA THR A 444 -15.25 22.02 -14.46
C THR A 444 -14.01 21.47 -15.16
N ASP A 445 -13.89 20.15 -15.25
CA ASP A 445 -12.78 19.46 -15.91
C ASP A 445 -12.86 19.55 -17.45
N ALA A 446 -11.71 19.40 -18.10
CA ALA A 446 -11.49 19.64 -19.53
C ALA A 446 -12.05 20.99 -20.03
N ALA A 447 -11.99 22.04 -19.19
CA ALA A 447 -12.63 23.33 -19.46
C ALA A 447 -11.94 24.53 -18.80
N VAL A 448 -12.26 25.73 -19.34
CA VAL A 448 -11.97 27.01 -18.67
C VAL A 448 -13.23 27.47 -17.95
N THR A 449 -13.18 27.45 -16.62
CA THR A 449 -14.22 28.02 -15.76
C THR A 449 -13.86 29.47 -15.45
N TYR A 450 -14.68 30.41 -15.93
CA TYR A 450 -14.54 31.84 -15.66
C TYR A 450 -15.38 32.19 -14.44
N THR A 451 -14.76 32.81 -13.45
CA THR A 451 -15.45 33.30 -12.25
C THR A 451 -15.32 34.81 -12.12
N LYS A 452 -16.33 35.41 -11.48
CA LYS A 452 -16.29 36.78 -10.97
C LYS A 452 -16.87 36.77 -9.57
N TYR A 453 -16.32 37.55 -8.66
CA TYR A 453 -16.82 37.64 -7.29
C TYR A 453 -16.66 39.04 -6.70
N ILE A 454 -17.57 39.35 -5.78
CA ILE A 454 -17.58 40.55 -4.94
C ILE A 454 -17.89 40.15 -3.50
N ALA A 455 -17.57 41.01 -2.55
CA ALA A 455 -18.09 40.94 -1.19
C ALA A 455 -18.83 42.21 -0.80
N ARG A 456 -19.64 42.07 0.25
CA ARG A 456 -20.29 43.13 1.00
C ARG A 456 -19.90 42.96 2.47
N ASP A 457 -19.54 44.05 3.14
CA ASP A 457 -19.33 44.09 4.59
C ASP A 457 -20.64 44.36 5.35
N SER A 458 -20.57 44.40 6.68
CA SER A 458 -21.72 44.69 7.53
C SER A 458 -22.27 46.11 7.39
N ALA A 459 -21.43 47.13 7.12
CA ALA A 459 -21.82 48.52 6.85
C ALA A 459 -22.45 48.71 5.46
N GLY A 460 -22.27 47.75 4.56
CA GLY A 460 -22.80 47.74 3.21
C GLY A 460 -21.90 48.33 2.14
N ASN A 461 -20.61 48.54 2.38
CA ASN A 461 -19.71 48.79 1.25
C ASN A 461 -19.58 47.50 0.42
N VAL A 462 -19.30 47.66 -0.87
CA VAL A 462 -19.24 46.55 -1.83
C VAL A 462 -17.91 46.60 -2.55
N SER A 463 -17.22 45.45 -2.61
CA SER A 463 -15.91 45.34 -3.23
C SER A 463 -15.94 45.64 -4.73
N GLY A 464 -14.76 45.94 -5.29
CA GLY A 464 -14.56 45.82 -6.74
C GLY A 464 -14.82 44.38 -7.21
N VAL A 465 -15.26 44.23 -8.47
CA VAL A 465 -15.46 42.91 -9.09
C VAL A 465 -14.11 42.28 -9.40
N VAL A 466 -13.72 41.29 -8.60
CA VAL A 466 -12.57 40.44 -8.90
C VAL A 466 -12.98 39.44 -9.98
N SER A 467 -12.09 39.16 -10.94
CA SER A 467 -12.30 38.17 -12.01
C SER A 467 -11.15 37.16 -11.98
N ALA A 468 -11.47 35.87 -11.99
CA ALA A 468 -10.48 34.81 -11.95
C ALA A 468 -10.88 33.67 -12.90
N ASN A 469 -9.92 33.21 -13.72
CA ASN A 469 -10.12 32.14 -14.69
C ASN A 469 -9.36 30.91 -14.21
N TYR A 470 -10.02 29.75 -14.25
CA TYR A 470 -9.46 28.47 -13.86
C TYR A 470 -9.56 27.52 -15.05
N THR A 471 -8.42 27.16 -15.63
CA THR A 471 -8.36 26.06 -16.60
C THR A 471 -8.11 24.78 -15.83
N VAL A 472 -9.07 23.86 -15.83
CA VAL A 472 -8.88 22.54 -15.21
C VAL A 472 -8.94 21.50 -16.30
N ASP A 473 -7.90 20.69 -16.37
CA ASP A 473 -7.84 19.52 -17.23
C ASP A 473 -7.01 18.44 -16.53
N THR A 474 -7.72 17.55 -15.85
CA THR A 474 -7.16 16.34 -15.24
C THR A 474 -6.96 15.23 -16.26
N THR A 475 -7.60 15.36 -17.44
CA THR A 475 -7.60 14.32 -18.45
C THR A 475 -6.29 14.34 -19.24
N VAL A 476 -5.52 13.26 -19.11
CA VAL A 476 -4.34 12.99 -19.92
C VAL A 476 -4.53 11.68 -20.67
N ALA A 477 -3.87 11.54 -21.81
CA ALA A 477 -3.99 10.35 -22.63
C ALA A 477 -3.41 9.11 -21.95
N THR A 478 -4.26 8.13 -21.63
CA THR A 478 -3.82 6.77 -21.32
C THR A 478 -3.37 6.12 -22.62
N ILE A 479 -2.11 5.71 -22.70
CA ILE A 479 -1.54 5.15 -23.93
C ILE A 479 -1.27 3.66 -23.72
N THR A 480 -2.04 2.82 -24.40
CA THR A 480 -1.87 1.36 -24.40
C THR A 480 -0.93 0.97 -25.53
N ILE A 481 0.13 0.23 -25.21
CA ILE A 481 0.95 -0.46 -26.23
C ILE A 481 0.32 -1.82 -26.49
N ASN A 482 -0.08 -2.04 -27.74
CA ASN A 482 -0.81 -3.23 -28.19
C ASN A 482 0.14 -4.35 -28.63
N SER A 483 1.23 -4.02 -29.33
CA SER A 483 2.25 -5.00 -29.75
C SER A 483 3.57 -4.37 -30.20
N TYR A 484 4.59 -5.23 -30.34
CA TYR A 484 5.95 -4.89 -30.78
C TYR A 484 6.34 -5.76 -31.99
N THR A 485 7.03 -5.17 -32.97
CA THR A 485 7.66 -5.89 -34.09
C THR A 485 9.07 -5.32 -34.32
N PRO A 486 10.16 -6.04 -33.98
CA PRO A 486 10.18 -7.39 -33.40
C PRO A 486 9.53 -7.46 -32.01
N THR A 487 8.99 -8.63 -31.67
CA THR A 487 8.31 -8.89 -30.38
C THR A 487 9.27 -8.94 -29.19
N SER A 488 10.55 -9.23 -29.44
CA SER A 488 11.60 -9.24 -28.42
C SER A 488 11.84 -7.87 -27.80
N GLN A 489 11.53 -6.77 -28.50
CA GLN A 489 11.99 -5.39 -28.20
C GLN A 489 13.52 -5.24 -28.26
N PHE A 490 14.21 -6.19 -28.88
CA PHE A 490 15.62 -6.10 -29.22
C PHE A 490 15.77 -5.86 -30.72
N VAL A 491 16.63 -4.92 -31.11
CA VAL A 491 16.93 -4.60 -32.51
C VAL A 491 18.43 -4.66 -32.78
N ASN A 492 18.82 -5.33 -33.86
CA ASN A 492 20.23 -5.38 -34.26
C ASN A 492 20.77 -4.02 -34.72
N GLY A 493 22.04 -3.97 -35.15
CA GLY A 493 22.67 -2.75 -35.70
C GLY A 493 22.00 -2.13 -36.95
N SER A 494 20.93 -2.73 -37.48
CA SER A 494 20.17 -2.22 -38.65
C SER A 494 18.65 -2.20 -38.47
N ALA A 495 18.08 -3.06 -37.61
CA ALA A 495 16.64 -3.28 -37.53
C ALA A 495 15.87 -2.07 -36.95
N THR A 496 14.70 -1.80 -37.51
CA THR A 496 13.75 -0.83 -36.95
C THR A 496 12.85 -1.49 -35.91
N GLN A 497 12.36 -0.71 -34.95
CA GLN A 497 11.33 -1.17 -34.02
C GLN A 497 9.99 -0.56 -34.42
N THR A 498 9.04 -1.40 -34.78
CA THR A 498 7.63 -0.99 -34.85
C THR A 498 6.95 -1.23 -33.52
N ILE A 499 6.15 -0.25 -33.09
CA ILE A 499 5.29 -0.32 -31.91
C ILE A 499 3.87 -0.01 -32.38
N ALA A 500 2.93 -0.92 -32.14
CA ALA A 500 1.51 -0.65 -32.31
C ALA A 500 0.95 -0.19 -30.96
N TRP A 501 0.29 0.96 -30.91
CA TRP A 501 -0.23 1.57 -29.69
C TRP A 501 -1.51 2.36 -29.96
N GLN A 502 -2.23 2.74 -28.93
CA GLN A 502 -3.45 3.56 -29.03
C GLN A 502 -3.58 4.51 -27.85
N SER A 503 -4.25 5.64 -28.07
CA SER A 503 -4.56 6.64 -27.04
C SER A 503 -6.03 6.54 -26.60
N SER A 504 -6.33 6.78 -25.32
CA SER A 504 -7.71 6.89 -24.83
C SER A 504 -8.46 8.11 -25.38
N ILE A 505 -7.73 9.18 -25.76
CA ILE A 505 -8.27 10.44 -26.27
C ILE A 505 -7.64 10.82 -27.62
N THR A 506 -8.32 11.67 -28.39
CA THR A 506 -7.75 12.27 -29.60
C THR A 506 -6.77 13.37 -29.20
N GLY A 507 -5.56 13.38 -29.76
CA GLY A 507 -4.55 14.37 -29.43
C GLY A 507 -3.32 14.30 -30.34
N ASN A 508 -2.53 15.38 -30.37
CA ASN A 508 -1.25 15.36 -31.06
C ASN A 508 -0.27 14.45 -30.31
N TYR A 509 0.63 13.79 -31.05
CA TYR A 509 1.58 12.85 -30.47
C TYR A 509 3.00 13.05 -31.00
N GLN A 510 3.94 12.63 -30.17
CA GLN A 510 5.37 12.56 -30.48
C GLN A 510 5.96 11.36 -29.75
N ILE A 511 6.86 10.64 -30.42
CA ILE A 511 7.68 9.59 -29.82
C ILE A 511 9.07 10.16 -29.57
N ARG A 512 9.59 9.93 -28.37
CA ARG A 512 10.89 10.42 -27.93
C ARG A 512 11.75 9.29 -27.37
N ILE A 513 13.06 9.49 -27.43
CA ILE A 513 14.07 8.58 -26.92
C ILE A 513 14.74 9.23 -25.70
N GLY A 514 14.74 8.52 -24.58
CA GLY A 514 15.12 9.06 -23.28
C GLY A 514 14.11 10.08 -22.75
N GLY A 515 14.62 11.02 -21.94
CA GLY A 515 13.82 12.05 -21.28
C GLY A 515 13.06 11.55 -20.05
N THR A 516 12.85 12.44 -19.07
CA THR A 516 12.02 12.20 -17.88
C THR A 516 10.53 12.35 -18.17
N ASP A 517 10.19 13.13 -19.20
CA ASP A 517 8.83 13.58 -19.51
C ASP A 517 8.70 13.89 -21.02
N CYS A 518 7.59 14.52 -21.41
CA CYS A 518 7.25 14.79 -22.81
C CYS A 518 7.79 16.13 -23.37
N SER A 519 8.46 16.94 -22.54
CA SER A 519 9.12 18.18 -22.99
C SER A 519 10.58 17.93 -23.44
N ASN A 520 11.26 16.97 -22.81
CA ASN A 520 12.67 16.63 -23.05
C ASN A 520 12.87 15.26 -23.72
N GLY A 521 14.10 14.78 -23.80
CA GLY A 521 14.47 13.62 -24.64
C GLY A 521 14.53 13.95 -26.14
N THR A 522 15.21 13.10 -26.91
CA THR A 522 15.44 13.28 -28.35
C THR A 522 14.20 12.85 -29.15
N ALA A 523 13.76 13.62 -30.15
CA ALA A 523 12.68 13.19 -31.02
C ALA A 523 13.08 11.92 -31.80
N ALA A 524 12.21 10.91 -31.81
CA ALA A 524 12.43 9.70 -32.58
C ALA A 524 12.34 9.99 -34.09
N THR A 525 13.09 9.24 -34.90
CA THR A 525 13.04 9.31 -36.36
C THR A 525 12.37 8.06 -36.93
N GLY A 526 11.71 8.16 -38.09
CA GLY A 526 11.03 7.04 -38.74
C GLY A 526 9.62 7.38 -39.22
N THR A 527 8.75 6.38 -39.30
CA THR A 527 7.38 6.49 -39.83
C THR A 527 6.38 6.56 -38.68
N ASN A 528 5.42 7.50 -38.76
CA ASN A 528 4.41 7.73 -37.72
C ASN A 528 5.01 7.92 -36.31
N VAL A 529 6.15 8.61 -36.22
CA VAL A 529 6.80 8.95 -34.94
C VAL A 529 6.29 10.28 -34.34
N SER A 530 5.49 11.03 -35.10
CA SER A 530 4.72 12.19 -34.65
C SER A 530 3.50 12.40 -35.55
N GLY A 531 2.47 13.08 -35.05
CA GLY A 531 1.25 13.37 -35.79
C GLY A 531 0.05 13.66 -34.88
N THR A 532 -1.15 13.29 -35.31
CA THR A 532 -2.37 13.29 -34.47
C THR A 532 -2.88 11.85 -34.35
N ALA A 533 -3.18 11.42 -33.13
CA ALA A 533 -3.77 10.13 -32.83
C ALA A 533 -5.26 10.32 -32.56
N THR A 534 -6.10 9.44 -33.10
CA THR A 534 -7.54 9.41 -32.84
C THR A 534 -7.81 8.48 -31.64
N ALA A 535 -8.74 8.88 -30.77
CA ALA A 535 -9.17 8.06 -29.62
C ALA A 535 -9.46 6.60 -30.03
N SER A 536 -8.96 5.65 -29.23
CA SER A 536 -9.12 4.19 -29.39
C SER A 536 -8.72 3.62 -30.76
N THR A 537 -7.98 4.38 -31.58
CA THR A 537 -7.53 3.95 -32.91
C THR A 537 -6.06 3.53 -32.88
N PRO A 538 -5.70 2.30 -33.27
CA PRO A 538 -4.31 1.86 -33.29
C PRO A 538 -3.44 2.66 -34.27
N VAL A 539 -2.39 3.29 -33.74
CA VAL A 539 -1.28 3.88 -34.50
C VAL A 539 -0.15 2.85 -34.56
N SER A 540 0.41 2.64 -35.75
CA SER A 540 1.60 1.81 -35.95
C SER A 540 2.79 2.73 -36.24
N SER A 541 3.74 2.79 -35.30
CA SER A 541 4.90 3.69 -35.34
C SER A 541 6.19 2.90 -35.51
N THR A 542 6.89 3.12 -36.63
CA THR A 542 8.16 2.45 -36.94
C THR A 542 9.32 3.40 -36.67
N ILE A 543 10.01 3.17 -35.55
CA ILE A 543 11.18 3.92 -35.10
C ILE A 543 12.42 3.40 -35.84
N ALA A 544 13.09 4.30 -36.56
CA ALA A 544 14.31 4.01 -37.29
C ALA A 544 15.49 3.75 -36.33
N ASN A 545 16.36 2.80 -36.70
CA ASN A 545 17.48 2.32 -35.89
C ASN A 545 18.46 3.44 -35.46
N ALA A 546 18.57 4.51 -36.25
CA ALA A 546 19.38 5.68 -35.95
C ALA A 546 18.89 6.47 -34.71
N SER A 547 17.65 6.26 -34.27
CA SER A 547 17.10 6.86 -33.04
C SER A 547 17.65 6.19 -31.78
N PHE A 548 18.25 5.00 -31.89
CA PHE A 548 18.70 4.19 -30.76
C PHE A 548 20.24 4.22 -30.62
N SER A 549 20.69 4.47 -29.39
CA SER A 549 22.06 4.20 -28.93
C SER A 549 22.24 2.72 -28.61
N SER A 550 23.48 2.23 -28.49
CA SER A 550 23.74 0.85 -28.04
C SER A 550 23.24 0.64 -26.60
N GLY A 551 22.67 -0.52 -26.31
CA GLY A 551 22.03 -0.85 -25.02
C GLY A 551 20.55 -0.46 -24.97
N ALA A 552 20.05 -0.26 -23.74
CA ALA A 552 18.64 0.01 -23.47
C ALA A 552 18.26 1.47 -23.80
N ASN A 553 17.23 1.66 -24.63
CA ASN A 553 16.69 2.97 -24.98
C ASN A 553 15.24 3.07 -24.47
N ILE A 554 14.96 4.02 -23.57
CA ILE A 554 13.59 4.33 -23.18
C ILE A 554 12.91 5.00 -24.38
N VAL A 555 11.88 4.36 -24.93
CA VAL A 555 10.96 4.95 -25.90
C VAL A 555 9.76 5.48 -25.13
N ARG A 556 9.59 6.80 -25.16
CA ARG A 556 8.47 7.50 -24.56
C ARG A 556 7.48 7.90 -25.65
N ILE A 557 6.27 7.36 -25.60
CA ILE A 557 5.15 7.80 -26.44
C ILE A 557 4.39 8.86 -25.64
N CYS A 558 4.25 10.05 -26.21
CA CYS A 558 3.58 11.19 -25.61
C CYS A 558 2.39 11.60 -26.47
N VAL A 559 1.22 11.79 -25.85
CA VAL A 559 0.00 12.28 -26.51
C VAL A 559 -0.58 13.45 -25.70
N GLY A 560 -0.84 14.57 -26.36
CA GLY A 560 -1.24 15.83 -25.75
C GLY A 560 -0.56 17.05 -26.40
N PRO A 561 -0.41 18.17 -25.69
CA PRO A 561 -0.85 18.35 -24.31
C PRO A 561 -2.38 18.43 -24.21
N ASN A 562 -2.89 18.28 -23.00
CA ASN A 562 -4.25 18.68 -22.62
C ASN A 562 -4.32 20.21 -22.41
N LEU A 563 -5.47 20.76 -22.02
CA LEU A 563 -5.68 22.22 -21.95
C LEU A 563 -4.76 22.94 -20.95
N VAL A 564 -4.16 22.24 -19.98
CA VAL A 564 -3.23 22.82 -19.00
C VAL A 564 -1.76 22.55 -19.29
N GLY A 565 -1.43 21.94 -20.43
CA GLY A 565 -0.06 21.64 -20.84
C GLY A 565 0.44 20.24 -20.48
N ASN A 566 -0.37 19.42 -19.80
CA ASN A 566 0.03 18.08 -19.37
C ASN A 566 -0.08 17.07 -20.52
N TYR A 567 0.89 16.15 -20.61
CA TYR A 567 0.87 15.07 -21.59
C TYR A 567 0.47 13.76 -20.94
N GLY A 568 -0.35 12.98 -21.65
CA GLY A 568 -0.39 11.54 -21.44
C GLY A 568 0.90 10.91 -21.95
N ALA A 569 1.47 10.00 -21.17
CA ALA A 569 2.75 9.37 -21.48
C ALA A 569 2.74 7.89 -21.15
N THR A 570 3.37 7.08 -21.99
CA THR A 570 3.80 5.73 -21.63
C THR A 570 5.24 5.50 -22.08
N THR A 571 5.93 4.58 -21.43
CA THR A 571 7.33 4.25 -21.72
C THR A 571 7.50 2.75 -21.89
N THR A 572 8.28 2.39 -22.90
CA THR A 572 8.79 1.03 -23.13
C THR A 572 10.31 1.08 -23.34
N THR A 573 11.00 -0.05 -23.23
CA THR A 573 12.46 -0.11 -23.38
C THR A 573 12.80 -0.94 -24.60
N ILE A 574 13.44 -0.32 -25.58
CA ILE A 574 13.92 -0.99 -26.79
C ILE A 574 15.44 -1.11 -26.69
N THR A 575 15.95 -2.34 -26.66
CA THR A 575 17.38 -2.60 -26.56
C THR A 575 17.98 -2.71 -27.96
N LYS A 576 18.94 -1.84 -28.29
CA LYS A 576 19.71 -1.99 -29.52
C LYS A 576 21.00 -2.70 -29.21
N ASP A 577 21.19 -3.85 -29.85
CA ASP A 577 22.36 -4.69 -29.68
C ASP A 577 23.01 -4.94 -31.04
N GLY A 578 24.19 -4.38 -31.26
CA GLY A 578 24.98 -4.60 -32.49
C GLY A 578 25.99 -5.74 -32.38
N SER A 579 26.00 -6.46 -31.26
CA SER A 579 26.97 -7.51 -30.94
C SER A 579 26.58 -8.81 -31.66
N ALA A 580 27.55 -9.62 -32.07
CA ALA A 580 27.27 -10.97 -32.54
C ALA A 580 27.48 -11.94 -31.36
N PRO A 581 26.53 -12.84 -31.06
CA PRO A 581 26.68 -13.75 -29.94
C PRO A 581 27.88 -14.68 -30.12
N THR A 582 28.54 -15.01 -29.02
CA THR A 582 29.69 -15.93 -28.96
C THR A 582 29.39 -17.10 -28.04
N VAL A 583 30.21 -18.16 -28.09
CA VAL A 583 30.14 -19.28 -27.14
C VAL A 583 31.19 -19.10 -26.06
N SER A 584 30.73 -18.73 -24.87
CA SER A 584 31.54 -18.45 -23.68
C SER A 584 32.18 -19.73 -23.10
N SER A 585 31.45 -20.85 -23.12
CA SER A 585 31.99 -22.18 -22.78
C SER A 585 31.10 -23.32 -23.28
N SER A 586 31.54 -24.56 -23.09
CA SER A 586 30.73 -25.76 -23.33
C SER A 586 31.07 -26.89 -22.35
N THR A 587 30.15 -27.84 -22.22
CA THR A 587 30.35 -29.10 -21.50
C THR A 587 29.94 -30.25 -22.44
N PRO A 588 30.86 -31.07 -22.97
CA PRO A 588 32.32 -31.07 -22.76
C PRO A 588 32.98 -29.74 -23.17
N THR A 589 34.04 -29.34 -22.46
CA THR A 589 34.88 -28.21 -22.86
C THR A 589 35.70 -28.57 -24.10
N ASP A 590 36.14 -27.57 -24.85
CA ASP A 590 37.03 -27.81 -25.98
C ASP A 590 38.34 -28.47 -25.53
N THR A 591 38.85 -29.37 -26.35
CA THR A 591 40.03 -30.23 -26.09
C THR A 591 39.97 -31.12 -24.83
N ALA A 592 38.81 -31.26 -24.17
CA ALA A 592 38.68 -32.10 -22.98
C ALA A 592 39.08 -33.56 -23.25
N THR A 593 39.77 -34.19 -22.29
CA THR A 593 40.25 -35.57 -22.42
C THR A 593 39.65 -36.50 -21.37
N GLY A 594 39.28 -37.72 -21.77
CA GLY A 594 38.73 -38.71 -20.85
C GLY A 594 37.32 -38.40 -20.35
N TYR A 595 36.57 -37.55 -21.06
CA TYR A 595 35.23 -37.13 -20.67
C TYR A 595 34.29 -38.34 -20.51
N ALA A 596 33.43 -38.33 -19.49
CA ALA A 596 32.55 -39.46 -19.19
C ALA A 596 31.60 -39.74 -20.38
N PRO A 597 31.55 -40.97 -20.93
CA PRO A 597 30.68 -41.27 -22.08
C PRO A 597 29.18 -41.16 -21.76
N ARG A 598 28.79 -41.04 -20.48
CA ARG A 598 27.41 -40.88 -20.03
C ARG A 598 27.26 -39.59 -19.21
N PRO A 599 26.23 -38.75 -19.48
CA PRO A 599 25.31 -38.80 -20.61
C PRO A 599 25.93 -38.27 -21.92
N GLY A 600 25.41 -38.75 -23.05
CA GLY A 600 25.61 -38.23 -24.40
C GLY A 600 24.93 -36.87 -24.59
N ARG A 601 25.42 -35.87 -23.85
CA ARG A 601 24.88 -34.52 -23.76
C ARG A 601 25.98 -33.51 -24.02
N ILE A 602 25.68 -32.54 -24.87
CA ILE A 602 26.47 -31.32 -25.03
C ILE A 602 25.66 -30.18 -24.41
N THR A 603 26.29 -29.36 -23.58
CA THR A 603 25.75 -28.07 -23.11
C THR A 603 26.61 -26.96 -23.68
N VAL A 604 26.00 -25.92 -24.22
CA VAL A 604 26.67 -24.76 -24.83
C VAL A 604 26.19 -23.50 -24.13
N PHE A 605 27.14 -22.72 -23.64
CA PHE A 605 26.89 -21.45 -22.96
C PHE A 605 27.27 -20.32 -23.91
N PHE A 606 26.38 -19.36 -24.10
CA PHE A 606 26.59 -18.19 -24.95
C PHE A 606 27.05 -16.99 -24.12
N SER A 607 27.49 -15.90 -24.77
CA SER A 607 27.82 -14.64 -24.10
C SER A 607 26.59 -13.79 -23.74
N GLU A 608 25.49 -13.94 -24.48
CA GLU A 608 24.25 -13.18 -24.28
C GLU A 608 22.97 -13.99 -24.57
N VAL A 609 21.83 -13.28 -24.63
CA VAL A 609 20.47 -13.81 -24.71
C VAL A 609 20.15 -14.25 -26.14
N MET A 610 20.00 -15.56 -26.33
CA MET A 610 19.74 -16.20 -27.63
C MET A 610 18.24 -16.20 -27.99
N ASP A 611 17.93 -16.16 -29.29
CA ASP A 611 16.59 -16.42 -29.81
C ASP A 611 16.26 -17.91 -29.65
N THR A 612 15.58 -18.23 -28.55
CA THR A 612 15.23 -19.61 -28.19
C THR A 612 14.14 -20.23 -29.07
N SER A 613 13.54 -19.46 -29.99
CA SER A 613 12.58 -19.99 -30.97
C SER A 613 13.24 -20.71 -32.15
N LEU A 614 14.54 -20.48 -32.38
CA LEU A 614 15.29 -21.10 -33.45
C LEU A 614 15.85 -22.46 -33.02
N THR A 615 15.57 -23.50 -33.82
CA THR A 615 16.18 -24.82 -33.66
C THR A 615 17.57 -24.85 -34.30
N PRO A 616 18.66 -25.06 -33.54
CA PRO A 616 20.01 -25.15 -34.11
C PRO A 616 20.19 -26.38 -35.01
N THR A 617 21.09 -26.30 -35.98
CA THR A 617 21.52 -27.46 -36.78
C THR A 617 22.84 -28.00 -36.24
N LEU A 618 22.91 -29.30 -35.98
CA LEU A 618 24.08 -29.97 -35.40
C LEU A 618 24.65 -31.00 -36.37
N THR A 619 25.94 -30.92 -36.64
CA THR A 619 26.75 -32.04 -37.16
C THR A 619 27.55 -32.63 -36.00
N THR A 620 27.60 -33.97 -35.93
CA THR A 620 28.47 -34.70 -35.00
C THR A 620 29.34 -35.68 -35.76
N GLU A 621 30.59 -35.83 -35.34
CA GLU A 621 31.61 -36.59 -36.04
C GLU A 621 32.52 -37.32 -35.04
N ASN A 622 33.18 -38.38 -35.50
CA ASN A 622 34.28 -39.01 -34.76
C ASN A 622 35.54 -39.08 -35.63
N TRP A 623 36.69 -38.89 -34.99
CA TRP A 623 38.00 -39.05 -35.61
C TRP A 623 38.26 -40.52 -35.99
N ASP A 624 38.57 -40.76 -37.25
CA ASP A 624 38.92 -42.08 -37.78
C ASP A 624 40.45 -42.34 -37.80
N GLY A 625 41.25 -41.29 -37.60
CA GLY A 625 42.71 -41.30 -37.70
C GLY A 625 43.32 -40.39 -38.74
N THR A 626 42.53 -40.05 -39.75
CA THR A 626 42.89 -39.24 -40.91
C THR A 626 41.92 -38.07 -41.08
N SER A 627 40.66 -38.26 -40.70
CA SER A 627 39.56 -37.33 -40.88
C SER A 627 38.53 -37.43 -39.75
N TYR A 628 37.66 -36.43 -39.67
CA TYR A 628 36.42 -36.51 -38.90
C TYR A 628 35.31 -37.02 -39.82
N VAL A 629 34.62 -38.08 -39.38
CA VAL A 629 33.55 -38.73 -40.15
C VAL A 629 32.23 -38.62 -39.40
N SER A 630 31.18 -38.20 -40.09
CA SER A 630 29.87 -37.89 -39.51
C SER A 630 29.21 -39.10 -38.84
N ILE A 631 28.93 -38.98 -37.54
CA ILE A 631 27.99 -39.84 -36.81
C ILE A 631 26.57 -39.28 -37.05
N PRO A 632 25.63 -40.05 -37.62
CA PRO A 632 24.24 -39.64 -37.70
C PRO A 632 23.68 -39.35 -36.31
N ASN A 633 22.88 -38.29 -36.19
CA ASN A 633 22.37 -37.81 -34.91
C ASN A 633 20.85 -37.59 -34.93
N THR A 634 20.15 -38.28 -35.85
CA THR A 634 18.70 -38.24 -36.02
C THR A 634 17.99 -38.63 -34.72
N GLY A 635 17.16 -37.73 -34.19
CA GLY A 635 16.53 -37.85 -32.86
C GLY A 635 17.20 -37.03 -31.76
N THR A 636 18.28 -36.31 -32.06
CA THR A 636 18.88 -35.34 -31.14
C THR A 636 17.88 -34.25 -30.80
N THR A 637 17.76 -33.93 -29.51
CA THR A 637 16.85 -32.88 -29.01
C THR A 637 17.63 -31.67 -28.53
N PHE A 638 17.13 -30.49 -28.89
CA PHE A 638 17.64 -29.19 -28.47
C PHE A 638 16.71 -28.63 -27.39
N THR A 639 17.28 -28.09 -26.31
CA THR A 639 16.51 -27.57 -25.17
C THR A 639 17.25 -26.38 -24.58
N TRP A 640 16.70 -25.19 -24.73
CA TRP A 640 17.17 -24.02 -24.01
C TRP A 640 16.83 -24.17 -22.52
N VAL A 641 17.85 -24.32 -21.68
CA VAL A 641 17.72 -24.45 -20.21
C VAL A 641 17.40 -23.09 -19.59
N ASN A 642 17.93 -22.05 -20.21
CA ASN A 642 17.62 -20.64 -20.05
C ASN A 642 18.01 -19.94 -21.37
N THR A 643 17.85 -18.63 -21.46
CA THR A 643 18.12 -17.87 -22.70
C THR A 643 19.60 -17.83 -23.13
N THR A 644 20.56 -18.22 -22.29
CA THR A 644 22.00 -18.23 -22.63
C THR A 644 22.59 -19.64 -22.68
N THR A 645 21.81 -20.68 -22.38
CA THR A 645 22.30 -22.05 -22.16
C THR A 645 21.51 -23.06 -23.00
N LEU A 646 22.12 -23.56 -24.07
CA LEU A 646 21.57 -24.61 -24.92
C LEU A 646 22.04 -25.99 -24.43
N GLN A 647 21.10 -26.85 -24.04
CA GLN A 647 21.35 -28.26 -23.82
C GLN A 647 20.95 -29.07 -25.08
N ILE A 648 21.81 -30.01 -25.45
CA ILE A 648 21.66 -30.88 -26.61
C ILE A 648 21.77 -32.32 -26.11
N ASN A 649 20.68 -33.07 -26.12
CA ASN A 649 20.70 -34.50 -25.80
C ASN A 649 20.80 -35.28 -27.10
N LEU A 650 21.94 -35.96 -27.32
CA LEU A 650 22.21 -36.71 -28.54
C LEU A 650 21.36 -37.97 -28.61
N SER A 651 20.90 -38.31 -29.81
CA SER A 651 20.11 -39.52 -30.09
C SER A 651 20.77 -40.81 -29.60
N TRP A 652 22.11 -40.88 -29.62
CA TRP A 652 22.89 -42.06 -29.20
C TRP A 652 22.98 -42.28 -27.68
N ILE A 653 22.49 -41.33 -26.87
CA ILE A 653 22.31 -41.36 -25.40
C ILE A 653 23.59 -41.49 -24.57
N TYR A 654 24.58 -42.29 -24.97
CA TYR A 654 25.97 -42.27 -24.47
C TYR A 654 26.89 -41.92 -25.65
N PHE A 655 27.98 -41.19 -25.41
CA PHE A 655 29.07 -41.07 -26.36
C PHE A 655 29.82 -42.42 -26.48
N PRO A 656 30.35 -42.80 -27.66
CA PRO A 656 31.28 -43.92 -27.78
C PRO A 656 32.50 -43.74 -26.87
N GLU A 657 33.04 -44.82 -26.32
CA GLU A 657 34.19 -44.81 -25.40
C GLU A 657 35.51 -44.66 -26.16
N ASN A 658 36.53 -44.10 -25.50
CA ASN A 658 37.88 -43.88 -26.04
C ASN A 658 37.86 -43.20 -27.42
N SER A 659 36.96 -42.23 -27.62
CA SER A 659 36.61 -41.69 -28.92
C SER A 659 36.77 -40.18 -28.94
N GLN A 660 37.54 -39.66 -29.89
CA GLN A 660 37.63 -38.23 -30.14
C GLN A 660 36.41 -37.79 -30.95
N ILE A 661 35.46 -37.15 -30.27
CA ILE A 661 34.22 -36.64 -30.82
C ILE A 661 34.40 -35.16 -31.19
N ARG A 662 33.90 -34.78 -32.36
CA ARG A 662 33.75 -33.38 -32.77
C ARG A 662 32.28 -33.08 -32.97
N TRP A 663 31.85 -31.90 -32.56
CA TRP A 663 30.52 -31.40 -32.84
C TRP A 663 30.61 -30.00 -33.42
N THR A 664 29.70 -29.70 -34.35
CA THR A 664 29.62 -28.42 -35.06
C THR A 664 28.17 -27.97 -35.06
N LEU A 665 27.88 -26.84 -34.41
CA LEU A 665 26.60 -26.13 -34.61
C LEU A 665 26.72 -25.15 -35.77
N ALA A 666 25.76 -25.18 -36.69
CA ALA A 666 25.70 -24.21 -37.79
C ALA A 666 25.28 -22.82 -37.28
N SER A 667 25.96 -21.77 -37.73
CA SER A 667 25.71 -20.40 -37.27
C SER A 667 24.33 -19.86 -37.61
N ALA A 668 23.74 -20.28 -38.74
CA ALA A 668 22.53 -19.67 -39.32
C ALA A 668 21.32 -19.57 -38.36
N ASN A 669 21.16 -20.55 -37.45
CA ASN A 669 20.08 -20.61 -36.46
C ASN A 669 20.56 -20.33 -35.02
N LEU A 670 21.81 -19.87 -34.85
CA LEU A 670 22.37 -19.40 -33.59
C LEU A 670 22.40 -17.87 -33.63
N LYS A 671 21.32 -17.25 -33.18
CA LYS A 671 21.15 -15.80 -33.12
C LYS A 671 20.81 -15.33 -31.72
N ASP A 672 21.13 -14.08 -31.43
CA ASP A 672 20.59 -13.38 -30.27
C ASP A 672 19.13 -12.95 -30.50
N VAL A 673 18.49 -12.42 -29.46
CA VAL A 673 17.12 -11.86 -29.51
C VAL A 673 16.97 -10.57 -30.35
N ALA A 674 18.08 -9.94 -30.75
CA ALA A 674 18.13 -8.80 -31.68
C ALA A 674 18.25 -9.25 -33.16
N GLY A 675 18.56 -10.53 -33.38
CA GLY A 675 18.74 -11.18 -34.66
C GLY A 675 20.17 -11.15 -35.22
N ASN A 676 21.19 -10.74 -34.45
CA ASN A 676 22.57 -10.90 -34.90
C ASN A 676 22.96 -12.38 -34.87
N VAL A 677 23.73 -12.82 -35.85
CA VAL A 677 24.13 -14.23 -36.04
C VAL A 677 25.52 -14.44 -35.47
N ILE A 678 25.76 -15.57 -34.79
CA ILE A 678 27.12 -15.95 -34.35
C ILE A 678 28.08 -15.96 -35.56
N ALA A 679 29.27 -15.38 -35.38
CA ALA A 679 30.17 -15.04 -36.48
C ALA A 679 30.66 -16.25 -37.31
N SER A 680 30.63 -17.47 -36.75
CA SER A 680 31.02 -18.70 -37.43
C SER A 680 30.34 -19.93 -36.80
N ASN A 681 30.45 -21.09 -37.46
CA ASN A 681 29.96 -22.35 -36.90
C ASN A 681 30.71 -22.68 -35.60
N VAL A 682 29.98 -23.01 -34.54
CA VAL A 682 30.57 -23.40 -33.25
C VAL A 682 31.05 -24.84 -33.35
N GLN A 683 32.34 -25.03 -33.62
CA GLN A 683 32.98 -26.33 -33.62
C GLN A 683 33.79 -26.53 -32.33
N ARG A 684 33.62 -27.69 -31.68
CA ARG A 684 34.39 -28.12 -30.50
C ARG A 684 34.77 -29.59 -30.61
N THR A 685 35.91 -29.96 -30.04
CA THR A 685 36.47 -31.32 -30.07
C THR A 685 36.79 -31.79 -28.66
N PHE A 686 36.51 -33.05 -28.32
CA PHE A 686 36.92 -33.66 -27.05
C PHE A 686 37.14 -35.16 -27.22
N SER A 687 37.80 -35.83 -26.28
CA SER A 687 37.88 -37.29 -26.23
C SER A 687 37.19 -37.86 -24.99
N THR A 688 36.48 -38.97 -25.20
CA THR A 688 35.81 -39.72 -24.14
C THR A 688 36.74 -40.70 -23.45
N GLY A 689 36.45 -41.02 -22.19
CA GLY A 689 37.03 -42.16 -21.48
C GLY A 689 36.20 -43.44 -21.66
N MET A 690 36.45 -44.41 -20.78
CA MET A 690 35.61 -45.60 -20.58
C MET A 690 34.41 -45.29 -19.68
N HIS A 691 33.31 -46.02 -19.83
CA HIS A 691 32.24 -46.04 -18.83
C HIS A 691 32.69 -46.92 -17.65
N THR A 692 32.80 -46.31 -16.46
CA THR A 692 32.95 -47.04 -15.20
C THR A 692 31.65 -47.77 -14.85
N GLN A 693 31.48 -48.96 -15.40
CA GLN A 693 30.40 -49.87 -15.02
C GLN A 693 30.68 -50.45 -13.63
N ALA A 694 29.61 -50.89 -12.95
CA ALA A 694 29.77 -51.81 -11.83
C ALA A 694 30.52 -53.07 -12.31
N ILE A 695 31.36 -53.66 -11.45
CA ILE A 695 32.13 -54.85 -11.81
C ILE A 695 31.16 -55.96 -12.19
N THR A 696 31.08 -56.28 -13.49
CA THR A 696 30.32 -57.40 -13.99
C THR A 696 30.84 -58.66 -13.32
N PRO A 697 30.00 -59.46 -12.63
CA PRO A 697 30.49 -60.68 -12.01
C PRO A 697 31.06 -61.58 -13.11
N LEU A 698 32.20 -62.23 -12.83
CA LEU A 698 32.78 -63.20 -13.76
C LEU A 698 31.69 -64.19 -14.16
N LEU A 699 31.39 -64.29 -15.45
CA LEU A 699 30.37 -65.19 -15.96
C LEU A 699 31.00 -66.54 -16.32
N ARG A 700 30.29 -67.62 -16.01
CA ARG A 700 30.64 -68.95 -16.56
C ARG A 700 30.68 -68.87 -18.08
N THR A 701 31.64 -69.52 -18.69
CA THR A 701 31.71 -69.66 -20.17
C THR A 701 30.51 -70.43 -20.75
N GLY A 702 29.84 -71.23 -19.93
CA GLY A 702 28.80 -72.17 -20.32
C GLY A 702 29.33 -73.56 -20.70
N GLN A 703 30.66 -73.75 -20.81
CA GLN A 703 31.22 -75.06 -21.18
C GLN A 703 30.83 -76.14 -20.15
N THR A 704 30.30 -77.27 -20.65
CA THR A 704 29.86 -78.43 -19.86
C THR A 704 30.69 -79.69 -20.13
N LEU A 705 31.61 -79.63 -21.10
CA LEU A 705 32.50 -80.70 -21.51
C LEU A 705 33.95 -80.25 -21.40
N CYS A 706 34.81 -81.18 -21.04
CA CYS A 706 36.26 -81.01 -20.93
C CYS A 706 36.94 -81.53 -22.20
N TYR A 707 38.18 -81.11 -22.47
CA TYR A 707 38.93 -81.47 -23.67
C TYR A 707 40.07 -82.46 -23.36
N ASN A 708 40.48 -83.24 -24.37
CA ASN A 708 41.71 -84.03 -24.46
C ASN A 708 42.05 -84.31 -25.94
N ASP A 709 43.15 -84.99 -26.24
CA ASP A 709 43.64 -85.16 -27.62
C ASP A 709 42.62 -85.79 -28.60
N PRO A 710 41.73 -86.74 -28.20
CA PRO A 710 40.62 -87.22 -29.03
C PRO A 710 39.47 -86.23 -29.26
N GLY A 711 39.38 -85.13 -28.50
CA GLY A 711 38.33 -84.12 -28.61
C GLY A 711 37.65 -83.76 -27.29
N PHE A 712 36.32 -83.62 -27.30
CA PHE A 712 35.54 -83.25 -26.13
C PHE A 712 34.95 -84.48 -25.42
N GLN A 713 35.01 -84.47 -24.10
CA GLN A 713 34.65 -85.55 -23.18
C GLN A 713 33.92 -85.00 -21.94
N ALA A 714 33.36 -85.89 -21.11
CA ALA A 714 32.88 -85.51 -19.79
C ALA A 714 34.03 -85.02 -18.88
N CYS A 715 33.71 -84.10 -17.95
CA CYS A 715 34.65 -83.59 -16.95
C CYS A 715 34.87 -84.58 -15.79
N GLY A 716 35.75 -84.22 -14.84
CA GLY A 716 36.21 -85.13 -13.77
C GLY A 716 37.30 -86.13 -14.20
N ASN A 717 37.88 -85.99 -15.39
CA ASN A 717 39.00 -86.84 -15.84
C ASN A 717 40.29 -86.49 -15.08
N SER A 718 40.81 -87.41 -14.28
CA SER A 718 41.99 -87.21 -13.42
C SER A 718 43.30 -86.97 -14.18
N SER A 719 43.39 -87.33 -15.46
CA SER A 719 44.54 -87.00 -16.31
C SER A 719 44.49 -85.57 -16.86
N TRP A 720 43.32 -84.93 -16.86
CA TRP A 720 43.10 -83.58 -17.40
C TRP A 720 42.19 -82.73 -16.49
N PRO A 721 42.49 -82.58 -15.19
CA PRO A 721 41.61 -81.94 -14.20
C PRO A 721 41.67 -80.41 -14.26
N LYS A 722 40.72 -79.74 -13.59
CA LYS A 722 40.67 -78.27 -13.42
C LYS A 722 40.56 -77.49 -14.74
N GLN A 723 39.89 -78.06 -15.73
CA GLN A 723 39.49 -77.32 -16.92
C GLN A 723 38.32 -76.37 -16.60
N ASP A 724 38.04 -75.42 -17.48
CA ASP A 724 37.01 -74.41 -17.28
C ASP A 724 35.60 -75.02 -17.01
N ALA A 725 35.23 -76.06 -17.76
CA ALA A 725 34.00 -76.84 -17.55
C ALA A 725 34.01 -77.74 -16.29
N ASP A 726 35.20 -78.01 -15.72
CA ASP A 726 35.41 -78.78 -14.47
C ASP A 726 35.27 -77.86 -13.25
N ILE A 727 35.63 -76.58 -13.39
CA ILE A 727 35.59 -75.56 -12.31
C ILE A 727 34.24 -74.82 -12.27
N LEU A 728 33.68 -74.48 -13.44
CA LEU A 728 32.47 -73.66 -13.58
C LEU A 728 32.54 -72.35 -12.78
N SER A 729 33.67 -71.65 -12.90
CA SER A 729 33.95 -70.42 -12.13
C SER A 729 32.98 -69.28 -12.48
N GLY A 730 32.58 -68.51 -11.47
CA GLY A 730 31.71 -67.36 -11.64
C GLY A 730 30.21 -67.65 -11.65
N SER A 731 29.42 -66.62 -11.95
CA SER A 731 27.97 -66.63 -11.99
C SER A 731 27.44 -67.48 -13.16
N ALA A 732 26.42 -68.28 -12.88
CA ALA A 732 25.66 -68.97 -13.93
C ALA A 732 24.84 -67.97 -14.75
N ARG A 733 24.77 -68.20 -16.07
CA ARG A 733 24.00 -67.38 -17.00
C ARG A 733 22.51 -67.54 -16.73
N SER A 734 21.78 -66.43 -16.82
CA SER A 734 20.35 -66.41 -16.61
C SER A 734 19.74 -65.35 -17.51
N TYR A 735 18.86 -65.78 -18.42
CA TYR A 735 18.23 -64.91 -19.41
C TYR A 735 16.71 -65.09 -19.42
N THR A 736 15.98 -63.99 -19.53
CA THR A 736 14.52 -63.96 -19.68
C THR A 736 14.15 -63.45 -21.07
N GLY A 737 13.64 -64.32 -21.93
CA GLY A 737 13.19 -63.99 -23.29
C GLY A 737 13.49 -65.08 -24.33
N PRO A 738 13.31 -64.81 -25.64
CA PRO A 738 12.79 -63.57 -26.22
C PRO A 738 11.38 -63.23 -25.75
N THR A 739 11.21 -62.07 -25.13
CA THR A 739 9.96 -61.56 -24.59
C THR A 739 9.34 -60.60 -25.60
N ALA A 740 8.09 -60.86 -25.99
CA ALA A 740 7.36 -60.04 -26.96
C ALA A 740 6.74 -58.80 -26.30
N SER A 741 6.82 -57.66 -26.99
CA SER A 741 6.05 -56.45 -26.70
C SER A 741 5.53 -55.89 -28.03
N GLY A 742 4.31 -56.29 -28.41
CA GLY A 742 3.85 -56.14 -29.80
C GLY A 742 4.73 -56.93 -30.76
N ASN A 743 5.36 -56.23 -31.72
CA ASN A 743 6.31 -56.80 -32.68
C ASN A 743 7.78 -56.75 -32.20
N ASP A 744 8.04 -56.17 -31.03
CA ASP A 744 9.39 -55.98 -30.49
C ASP A 744 9.77 -57.15 -29.59
N TYR A 745 11.03 -57.59 -29.66
CA TYR A 745 11.52 -58.77 -28.96
C TYR A 745 12.79 -58.45 -28.16
N THR A 746 12.71 -58.66 -26.85
CA THR A 746 13.79 -58.35 -25.91
C THR A 746 14.20 -59.55 -25.05
N THR A 747 15.49 -59.62 -24.75
CA THR A 747 16.08 -60.65 -23.89
C THR A 747 16.77 -59.95 -22.72
N THR A 748 16.22 -60.08 -21.52
CA THR A 748 16.85 -59.59 -20.29
C THR A 748 17.97 -60.54 -19.87
N ASP A 749 19.16 -60.02 -19.65
CA ASP A 749 20.23 -60.70 -18.91
C ASP A 749 20.03 -60.44 -17.42
N ASN A 750 19.58 -61.46 -16.69
CA ASN A 750 19.23 -61.36 -15.28
C ASN A 750 20.48 -61.27 -14.37
N VAL A 751 21.70 -61.43 -14.92
CA VAL A 751 22.97 -61.38 -14.17
C VAL A 751 23.60 -59.98 -14.26
N THR A 752 23.45 -59.31 -15.39
CA THR A 752 23.95 -57.93 -15.61
C THR A 752 22.86 -56.86 -15.42
N GLY A 753 21.59 -57.26 -15.46
CA GLY A 753 20.45 -56.34 -15.49
C GLY A 753 20.17 -55.71 -16.86
N LEU A 754 21.02 -55.97 -17.87
CA LEU A 754 20.91 -55.38 -19.19
C LEU A 754 19.76 -56.01 -19.99
N VAL A 755 18.99 -55.18 -20.70
CA VAL A 755 17.96 -55.63 -21.63
C VAL A 755 18.49 -55.50 -23.06
N TRP A 756 18.55 -56.62 -23.75
CA TRP A 756 19.07 -56.71 -25.11
C TRP A 756 17.94 -56.83 -26.12
N LYS A 757 18.15 -56.33 -27.33
CA LYS A 757 17.31 -56.72 -28.47
C LYS A 757 17.62 -58.20 -28.80
N SER A 758 16.60 -59.05 -28.81
CA SER A 758 16.78 -60.50 -29.02
C SER A 758 17.37 -60.81 -30.40
N CYS A 759 17.07 -59.97 -31.39
CA CYS A 759 17.52 -60.10 -32.77
C CYS A 759 18.63 -59.12 -33.12
N THR A 760 19.47 -59.49 -34.10
CA THR A 760 20.42 -58.56 -34.70
C THR A 760 19.66 -57.43 -35.39
N GLU A 761 20.24 -56.24 -35.52
CA GLU A 761 19.64 -55.22 -36.36
C GLU A 761 19.42 -55.73 -37.79
N GLY A 762 18.27 -55.38 -38.39
CA GLY A 762 17.77 -55.97 -39.64
C GLY A 762 16.90 -57.24 -39.49
N GLN A 763 17.01 -57.98 -38.38
CA GLN A 763 16.17 -59.17 -38.11
C GLN A 763 14.93 -58.81 -37.27
N THR A 764 13.84 -59.57 -37.43
CA THR A 764 12.56 -59.36 -36.71
C THR A 764 11.90 -60.68 -36.29
N ALA A 765 10.76 -60.60 -35.57
CA ALA A 765 10.02 -61.72 -34.99
C ALA A 765 10.76 -62.51 -33.89
N ASN A 766 10.02 -63.38 -33.18
CA ASN A 766 10.52 -64.17 -32.04
C ASN A 766 11.71 -65.10 -32.37
N VAL A 767 11.84 -65.49 -33.63
CA VAL A 767 12.92 -66.34 -34.16
C VAL A 767 13.97 -65.57 -34.96
N CYS A 768 13.93 -64.23 -34.96
CA CYS A 768 14.91 -63.37 -35.64
C CYS A 768 15.10 -63.71 -37.13
N SER A 769 13.98 -63.76 -37.85
CA SER A 769 13.93 -63.98 -39.30
C SER A 769 14.36 -62.74 -40.08
N GLY A 770 14.70 -62.96 -41.36
CA GLY A 770 15.30 -61.95 -42.23
C GLY A 770 16.82 -61.92 -42.14
N SER A 771 17.42 -60.99 -42.88
CA SER A 771 18.88 -60.83 -42.95
C SER A 771 19.38 -59.83 -41.91
N ALA A 772 20.38 -60.22 -41.13
CA ALA A 772 21.10 -59.29 -40.26
C ALA A 772 21.79 -58.20 -41.10
N SER A 773 21.63 -56.95 -40.68
CA SER A 773 22.21 -55.77 -41.31
C SER A 773 23.59 -55.46 -40.74
N ASN A 774 24.49 -55.03 -41.61
CA ASN A 774 25.85 -54.62 -41.27
C ASN A 774 25.98 -53.09 -41.35
N PHE A 775 26.73 -52.51 -40.41
CA PHE A 775 26.85 -51.06 -40.24
C PHE A 775 28.34 -50.64 -40.18
N THR A 776 28.66 -49.45 -40.69
CA THR A 776 29.91 -48.76 -40.34
C THR A 776 29.86 -48.29 -38.89
N PHE A 777 31.01 -48.01 -38.27
CA PHE A 777 31.10 -47.50 -36.89
C PHE A 777 30.12 -46.35 -36.59
N TYR A 778 30.14 -45.34 -37.45
CA TYR A 778 29.33 -44.12 -37.31
C TYR A 778 27.83 -44.44 -37.41
N ASN A 779 27.43 -45.31 -38.34
CA ASN A 779 26.05 -45.73 -38.49
C ASN A 779 25.59 -46.64 -37.33
N ALA A 780 26.46 -47.51 -36.80
CA ALA A 780 26.15 -48.40 -35.68
C ALA A 780 25.84 -47.63 -34.38
N VAL A 781 26.57 -46.54 -34.12
CA VAL A 781 26.34 -45.66 -32.95
C VAL A 781 24.90 -45.14 -32.95
N ASN A 782 24.34 -44.77 -34.12
CA ASN A 782 22.95 -44.32 -34.23
C ASN A 782 21.94 -45.41 -34.61
N ALA A 783 22.36 -46.62 -35.00
CA ALA A 783 21.46 -47.73 -35.31
C ALA A 783 20.55 -48.06 -34.12
N CYS A 784 21.15 -48.15 -32.92
CA CYS A 784 20.42 -48.35 -31.68
C CYS A 784 19.65 -47.12 -31.20
N ALA A 785 20.09 -45.91 -31.58
CA ALA A 785 19.40 -44.68 -31.23
C ALA A 785 17.98 -44.60 -31.85
N TYR A 786 17.81 -45.11 -33.08
CA TYR A 786 16.51 -45.14 -33.74
C TYR A 786 15.46 -45.96 -32.98
N LEU A 787 15.87 -46.94 -32.18
CA LEU A 787 14.96 -47.71 -31.31
C LEU A 787 14.29 -46.84 -30.25
N ASN A 788 14.87 -45.68 -29.89
CA ASN A 788 14.28 -44.73 -28.95
C ASN A 788 13.14 -43.90 -29.56
N LEU A 789 13.07 -43.84 -30.89
CA LEU A 789 12.01 -43.15 -31.64
C LEU A 789 10.91 -44.10 -32.13
N ALA A 790 11.11 -45.41 -32.00
CA ALA A 790 10.15 -46.43 -32.39
C ALA A 790 8.80 -46.28 -31.65
N ASN A 791 7.75 -46.91 -32.19
CA ASN A 791 6.41 -46.93 -31.59
C ASN A 791 5.88 -45.52 -31.26
N SER A 792 5.98 -44.61 -32.23
CA SER A 792 5.58 -43.20 -32.10
C SER A 792 6.24 -42.45 -30.94
N GLY A 793 7.52 -42.75 -30.66
CA GLY A 793 8.27 -42.17 -29.54
C GLY A 793 8.11 -42.91 -28.20
N SER A 794 7.32 -43.99 -28.15
CA SER A 794 7.23 -44.86 -26.96
C SER A 794 8.49 -45.73 -26.77
N GLY A 795 9.32 -45.85 -27.81
CA GLY A 795 10.53 -46.65 -27.82
C GLY A 795 10.29 -48.14 -28.07
N TYR A 796 11.33 -48.83 -28.52
CA TYR A 796 11.30 -50.27 -28.82
C TYR A 796 11.06 -51.07 -27.54
N SER A 797 10.03 -51.90 -27.53
CA SER A 797 9.50 -52.61 -26.36
C SER A 797 9.20 -51.67 -25.16
N GLY A 798 8.79 -50.43 -25.42
CA GLY A 798 8.48 -49.43 -24.39
C GLY A 798 9.70 -48.82 -23.68
N ARG A 799 10.90 -48.92 -24.31
CA ARG A 799 12.17 -48.43 -23.76
C ARG A 799 12.79 -47.39 -24.68
N THR A 800 13.17 -46.25 -24.11
CA THR A 800 13.74 -45.08 -24.82
C THR A 800 15.21 -44.80 -24.44
N ASN A 801 15.92 -45.83 -23.95
CA ASN A 801 17.32 -45.77 -23.52
C ASN A 801 18.24 -46.76 -24.26
N TRP A 802 17.86 -47.18 -25.47
CA TRP A 802 18.65 -48.03 -26.36
C TRP A 802 19.89 -47.35 -26.89
N ARG A 803 20.98 -48.10 -26.95
CA ARG A 803 22.32 -47.64 -27.34
C ARG A 803 23.17 -48.79 -27.87
N LEU A 804 24.28 -48.46 -28.53
CA LEU A 804 25.29 -49.42 -28.96
C LEU A 804 26.09 -49.89 -27.71
N PRO A 805 26.18 -51.20 -27.42
CA PRO A 805 26.82 -51.73 -26.22
C PRO A 805 28.31 -51.46 -26.21
N THR A 806 28.87 -51.25 -25.03
CA THR A 806 30.32 -51.20 -24.85
C THR A 806 30.92 -52.61 -24.97
N ARG A 807 32.24 -52.70 -25.13
CA ARG A 807 32.97 -53.97 -25.19
C ARG A 807 32.80 -54.84 -23.94
N PRO A 808 32.86 -54.31 -22.70
CA PRO A 808 32.46 -55.07 -21.52
C PRO A 808 31.05 -55.65 -21.63
N GLU A 809 30.06 -54.85 -22.02
CA GLU A 809 28.65 -55.27 -22.09
C GLU A 809 28.42 -56.33 -23.16
N LEU A 810 28.88 -56.12 -24.39
CA LEU A 810 28.68 -57.11 -25.46
C LEU A 810 29.43 -58.41 -25.18
N SER A 811 30.53 -58.37 -24.42
CA SER A 811 31.27 -59.57 -24.02
C SER A 811 30.50 -60.46 -23.04
N THR A 812 29.49 -59.93 -22.32
CA THR A 812 28.70 -60.74 -21.39
C THR A 812 27.88 -61.80 -22.12
N LEU A 813 27.52 -61.57 -23.39
CA LEU A 813 26.74 -62.51 -24.20
C LEU A 813 27.52 -63.71 -24.73
N LEU A 814 28.87 -63.69 -24.69
CA LEU A 814 29.68 -64.80 -25.20
C LEU A 814 29.50 -66.07 -24.37
N GLU A 815 28.97 -67.11 -25.00
CA GLU A 815 28.70 -68.42 -24.38
C GLU A 815 29.19 -69.56 -25.28
N TYR A 816 30.05 -70.41 -24.72
CA TYR A 816 30.73 -71.49 -25.45
C TYR A 816 30.05 -72.86 -25.25
N GLY A 817 28.95 -72.90 -24.49
CA GLY A 817 28.37 -74.12 -23.92
C GLY A 817 27.41 -74.93 -24.78
N GLU A 818 26.65 -74.29 -25.67
CA GLU A 818 25.47 -74.95 -26.28
C GLU A 818 25.82 -76.09 -27.25
N SER A 819 26.92 -75.93 -28.01
CA SER A 819 27.69 -77.05 -28.55
C SER A 819 29.04 -76.57 -29.10
N ASN A 820 30.03 -77.45 -29.13
CA ASN A 820 31.35 -77.13 -29.67
C ASN A 820 31.27 -76.77 -31.17
N ASN A 821 30.37 -77.45 -31.90
CA ASN A 821 30.06 -77.22 -33.31
C ASN A 821 29.07 -76.05 -33.54
N ALA A 822 28.62 -75.34 -32.49
CA ALA A 822 27.74 -74.19 -32.65
C ALA A 822 28.42 -73.11 -33.51
N ILE A 823 27.71 -72.67 -34.56
CA ILE A 823 28.17 -71.67 -35.52
C ILE A 823 28.36 -70.29 -34.85
N ALA A 824 27.66 -70.02 -33.75
CA ALA A 824 27.82 -68.85 -32.90
C ALA A 824 28.06 -69.27 -31.43
N LYS A 825 28.91 -68.51 -30.73
CA LYS A 825 29.26 -68.64 -29.31
C LYS A 825 28.43 -67.66 -28.47
N ILE A 826 27.13 -67.84 -28.53
CA ILE A 826 26.09 -67.07 -27.84
C ILE A 826 24.99 -68.04 -27.42
N ASN A 827 24.12 -67.64 -26.49
CA ASN A 827 22.93 -68.41 -26.18
C ASN A 827 21.91 -68.36 -27.34
N THR A 828 21.90 -69.34 -28.23
CA THR A 828 21.08 -69.33 -29.45
C THR A 828 19.59 -69.53 -29.17
N VAL A 829 19.22 -70.10 -28.01
CA VAL A 829 17.82 -70.17 -27.56
C VAL A 829 17.29 -68.78 -27.17
N ARG A 830 18.14 -67.93 -26.60
CA ARG A 830 17.78 -66.59 -26.11
C ARG A 830 18.09 -65.47 -27.11
N PHE A 831 18.93 -65.77 -28.10
CA PHE A 831 19.28 -64.92 -29.24
C PHE A 831 19.22 -65.73 -30.56
N PRO A 832 18.02 -66.11 -31.04
CA PRO A 832 17.86 -66.93 -32.25
C PRO A 832 18.50 -66.32 -33.48
N ASN A 833 18.96 -67.17 -34.41
CA ASN A 833 19.54 -66.80 -35.71
C ASN A 833 20.60 -65.67 -35.65
N THR A 834 21.35 -65.59 -34.55
CA THR A 834 22.50 -64.70 -34.41
C THR A 834 23.55 -65.05 -35.47
N SER A 835 23.99 -64.05 -36.23
CA SER A 835 25.03 -64.24 -37.24
C SER A 835 26.38 -64.51 -36.58
N SER A 836 27.22 -65.34 -37.21
CA SER A 836 28.53 -65.73 -36.67
C SER A 836 29.68 -64.74 -36.94
N GLY A 837 29.36 -63.55 -37.45
CA GLY A 837 30.36 -62.52 -37.74
C GLY A 837 30.79 -61.71 -36.52
N GLU A 838 31.53 -60.65 -36.82
CA GLU A 838 31.98 -59.61 -35.90
C GLU A 838 30.83 -58.63 -35.59
N TYR A 839 30.54 -58.42 -34.30
CA TYR A 839 29.53 -57.47 -33.82
C TYR A 839 30.20 -56.23 -33.25
N GLN A 840 29.67 -55.05 -33.57
CA GLN A 840 30.29 -53.77 -33.22
C GLN A 840 29.98 -53.34 -31.78
N THR A 841 31.01 -52.79 -31.12
CA THR A 841 30.87 -52.13 -29.81
C THR A 841 30.99 -50.62 -29.96
N SER A 842 30.48 -49.87 -28.99
CA SER A 842 30.74 -48.44 -28.82
C SER A 842 32.12 -48.12 -28.24
N THR A 843 32.97 -49.13 -28.01
CA THR A 843 34.32 -48.96 -27.43
C THR A 843 35.38 -48.91 -28.51
N SER A 844 36.20 -47.86 -28.50
CA SER A 844 37.43 -47.81 -29.31
C SER A 844 38.64 -48.32 -28.52
N SER A 845 39.71 -48.71 -29.20
CA SER A 845 40.92 -49.16 -28.53
C SER A 845 41.59 -48.01 -27.77
N ALA A 846 41.82 -48.17 -26.47
CA ALA A 846 42.52 -47.18 -25.65
C ALA A 846 43.96 -46.90 -26.13
N SER A 847 44.59 -47.84 -26.85
CA SER A 847 45.92 -47.65 -27.46
C SER A 847 45.88 -46.93 -28.81
N ASN A 848 44.74 -46.89 -29.48
CA ASN A 848 44.55 -46.18 -30.74
C ASN A 848 43.06 -45.92 -31.01
N PHE A 849 42.59 -44.69 -30.81
CA PHE A 849 41.17 -44.30 -30.98
C PHE A 849 40.65 -44.45 -32.42
N GLN A 850 41.53 -44.65 -33.40
CA GLN A 850 41.23 -45.02 -34.79
C GLN A 850 40.59 -46.40 -34.90
N ASN A 851 40.94 -47.31 -33.99
CA ASN A 851 40.47 -48.68 -34.01
C ASN A 851 39.22 -48.82 -33.13
N LEU A 852 38.17 -49.41 -33.70
CA LEU A 852 36.99 -49.87 -32.97
C LEU A 852 37.22 -51.29 -32.46
N HIS A 853 36.56 -51.66 -31.36
CA HIS A 853 36.46 -53.06 -30.94
C HIS A 853 35.19 -53.72 -31.48
N THR A 854 35.35 -54.95 -31.97
CA THR A 854 34.26 -55.87 -32.24
C THR A 854 34.34 -57.09 -31.34
N ILE A 855 33.26 -57.87 -31.30
CA ILE A 855 33.22 -59.18 -30.68
C ILE A 855 32.70 -60.19 -31.71
N SER A 856 33.51 -61.20 -32.01
CA SER A 856 33.15 -62.26 -32.93
C SER A 856 32.37 -63.34 -32.19
N PHE A 857 31.10 -63.52 -32.55
CA PHE A 857 30.36 -64.69 -32.07
C PHE A 857 30.79 -65.98 -32.78
N GLY A 858 31.42 -65.95 -33.96
CA GLY A 858 31.84 -67.18 -34.66
C GLY A 858 32.94 -67.97 -33.92
N ASN A 859 33.88 -67.27 -33.27
CA ASN A 859 35.02 -67.88 -32.57
C ASN A 859 35.24 -67.36 -31.14
N GLY A 860 34.37 -66.47 -30.64
CA GLY A 860 34.40 -65.98 -29.25
C GLY A 860 35.52 -64.99 -28.94
N ILE A 861 36.02 -64.25 -29.94
CA ILE A 861 37.11 -63.28 -29.75
C ILE A 861 36.57 -61.93 -29.25
N VAL A 862 37.05 -61.49 -28.07
CA VAL A 862 36.78 -60.17 -27.46
C VAL A 862 37.89 -59.15 -27.79
N ALA A 863 38.87 -59.52 -28.61
CA ALA A 863 40.09 -58.76 -28.87
C ALA A 863 40.20 -58.25 -30.31
N SER A 864 39.22 -58.51 -31.18
CA SER A 864 39.20 -58.00 -32.54
C SER A 864 39.20 -56.47 -32.54
N PHE A 865 40.08 -55.89 -33.37
CA PHE A 865 40.16 -54.46 -33.58
C PHE A 865 40.32 -54.15 -35.07
N TYR A 866 39.53 -53.20 -35.55
CA TYR A 866 39.48 -52.80 -36.95
C TYR A 866 39.52 -51.28 -37.06
N SER A 867 40.13 -50.74 -38.12
CA SER A 867 40.10 -49.29 -38.35
C SER A 867 38.68 -48.82 -38.60
N LYS A 868 38.27 -47.69 -38.00
CA LYS A 868 37.01 -47.02 -38.32
C LYS A 868 37.01 -46.38 -39.72
N SER A 869 38.18 -46.27 -40.36
CA SER A 869 38.33 -45.78 -41.72
C SER A 869 38.21 -46.87 -42.81
N SER A 870 38.15 -48.15 -42.43
CA SER A 870 37.87 -49.21 -43.42
C SER A 870 36.36 -49.27 -43.75
N SER A 871 36.03 -49.70 -44.96
CA SER A 871 34.65 -50.00 -45.37
C SER A 871 34.10 -51.30 -44.76
N SER A 872 34.66 -51.74 -43.63
CA SER A 872 34.25 -52.93 -42.90
C SER A 872 32.93 -52.64 -42.18
N ASN A 873 31.86 -53.31 -42.61
CA ASN A 873 30.56 -53.22 -41.98
C ASN A 873 30.35 -54.41 -41.05
N PHE A 874 29.83 -54.15 -39.85
CA PHE A 874 29.72 -55.12 -38.75
C PHE A 874 28.28 -55.23 -38.25
N TYR A 875 27.94 -56.37 -37.65
CA TYR A 875 26.62 -56.59 -37.09
C TYR A 875 26.39 -55.74 -35.83
N VAL A 876 25.14 -55.37 -35.57
CA VAL A 876 24.75 -54.58 -34.39
C VAL A 876 23.71 -55.32 -33.57
N ARG A 877 23.91 -55.36 -32.25
CA ARG A 877 22.91 -55.79 -31.27
C ARG A 877 22.80 -54.70 -30.20
N CYS A 878 21.60 -54.14 -30.04
CA CYS A 878 21.39 -53.01 -29.15
C CYS A 878 21.11 -53.43 -27.71
N VAL A 879 21.51 -52.56 -26.78
CA VAL A 879 21.34 -52.74 -25.33
C VAL A 879 20.59 -51.55 -24.72
N SER A 880 19.88 -51.83 -23.64
CA SER A 880 19.05 -50.92 -22.85
C SER A 880 19.27 -51.23 -21.36
N ASN A 881 19.17 -50.20 -20.50
CA ASN A 881 19.29 -50.30 -19.04
C ASN A 881 17.94 -50.42 -18.34
#